data_AF-A0A5N6JWW3-F1
#
_entry.id   AF-A0A5N6JWW3-F1
#
_cell.length_a   1.000
_cell.length_b   1.000
_cell.length_c   1.000
_cell.angle_alpha   90.00
_cell.angle_beta   90.00
_cell.angle_gamma   90.00
#
_symmetry.space_group_name_H-M   'P 1'
#
loop_
_entity.id
_entity.type
_entity.pdbx_description
1 polymer ?
#
loop_
_entity_poly.entity_id
_entity_poly.type
_entity_poly.pdbx_seq_one_letter_code
_entity_poly.pdbx_strand_id
1 'polypeptide(L)'
;MSHSYSFTKDQSISSDNSELLHQEFLPQQFFLNQTTPPNPTRRSLRSKSKIGSINPPELIYPKSRYHGYTPPIPTSKENEACAALLQEINNKDPTRAPVEQEGFVEFDLTEFSVYMPDTSLYGWELRGLQDLASKVGHSYFLFDGILSVGNSQHHVQRVPFRICSIGNYGEEFDDIDGAIWLQSDLNTRTEIYYRLKTPTSEYTRFHIGFLWLANLSKHFVDYSLACQEQRKEVSIHNFRSDFAQWGRKIHAGSEKFQSWYQEYGRDDFRQAISANITFLFKESVGITEILRSLQIWKEILEKSSIKQHPMKENMTIVTPYVYDCFSHMRFGHLLKPTVPKVFGEGAQELDVQSISFSPRKTSVTGDVSLLTQYQHPSLSWGKDSLRAVMSHIERSKREKMISAIKLGDVISVTKDGPNSVWKDETSRWKTEDHCWYLYVQAKHQSSRKKYYFHGIWLYKPSDTSCAKMKYPYPNELFLSDNCTCGSRDSRIPQDEVIDIVPVVWHGLPSETDIFIRQAYLCNDKFVTLRDEHKTCEHLRTLERDSPSPSTIINRFPIGQTILALPPQRKSKNDLEPYEIVKYDEKSPKQYVTLRRLIRRSEFNQIVSCRPNELIYTDLTDIMLADKLDKTCLVRFYTEEEISSGNVPAPYCRDGSSNAFIITMRLREDDQKLIPIGEEMPESLIPGFDPRAALKQRLLNGLDLFCGGGNFGRGLEEGGALHNRWAVDLFSAAVQTYSANLKDSEKTNIFFGSVNDMLAQAFDGNPQKLKIPLPGDVDVISGGSPCQGFSKMNANKSSEQSLRNQSLVASVAAYIDFYRPKYGLLENVLSMARKGLGRDEDVLSQLICAIVGLGYQVQLFLLDSWSFGSSQSRSRIFVSFAAPGCAPLEHPQLSHSHPPNVGERGLGKLARMANLLVADFIMPLRSDIVPPKSR
;
A
#
# COMPACT_ATOMS: atom_id res chain seq x y z
N MET A 1 -47.62 -34.49 17.14
CA MET A 1 -48.69 -33.48 17.03
C MET A 1 -48.13 -32.31 16.24
N SER A 2 -48.68 -32.11 15.05
CA SER A 2 -48.36 -31.08 14.08
C SER A 2 -48.70 -29.68 14.58
N HIS A 3 -47.79 -28.71 14.45
CA HIS A 3 -48.18 -27.32 14.18
C HIS A 3 -47.17 -26.61 13.28
N SER A 4 -47.66 -26.35 12.08
CA SER A 4 -47.19 -25.44 11.05
C SER A 4 -47.17 -23.98 11.52
N TYR A 5 -46.15 -23.22 11.13
CA TYR A 5 -46.23 -21.75 11.08
C TYR A 5 -45.95 -21.25 9.66
N SER A 6 -47.02 -20.79 9.03
CA SER A 6 -47.06 -20.04 7.79
C SER A 6 -46.77 -18.55 8.06
N PHE A 7 -45.80 -17.95 7.38
CA PHE A 7 -45.68 -16.50 7.31
C PHE A 7 -46.26 -15.99 6.00
N THR A 8 -47.45 -15.39 6.09
CA THR A 8 -48.09 -14.58 5.05
C THR A 8 -47.34 -13.27 4.85
N LYS A 9 -47.16 -12.91 3.58
CA LYS A 9 -46.51 -11.70 3.09
C LYS A 9 -47.61 -10.89 2.40
N ASP A 10 -47.96 -9.70 2.90
CA ASP A 10 -48.51 -8.66 2.04
C ASP A 10 -48.51 -7.25 2.65
N GLN A 11 -48.11 -6.31 1.77
CA GLN A 11 -48.30 -4.85 1.72
C GLN A 11 -47.47 -3.92 2.65
N SER A 12 -46.91 -2.78 2.23
CA SER A 12 -46.53 -2.20 0.92
C SER A 12 -45.95 -0.77 1.16
N ILE A 13 -44.89 -0.39 0.41
CA ILE A 13 -44.46 0.97 -0.03
C ILE A 13 -43.73 1.91 0.97
N SER A 14 -42.45 2.20 0.71
CA SER A 14 -41.98 3.46 0.05
C SER A 14 -40.47 3.37 -0.24
N SER A 15 -40.05 3.11 -1.48
CA SER A 15 -39.44 4.08 -2.42
C SER A 15 -38.09 4.68 -1.99
N ASP A 16 -37.06 4.28 -2.75
CA ASP A 16 -35.87 5.02 -3.16
C ASP A 16 -34.64 5.13 -2.21
N ASN A 17 -33.66 4.27 -2.50
CA ASN A 17 -32.30 4.70 -2.90
C ASN A 17 -31.52 3.49 -3.46
N SER A 18 -31.80 3.12 -4.72
CA SER A 18 -31.20 1.97 -5.42
C SER A 18 -30.01 2.32 -6.32
N GLU A 19 -29.37 3.50 -6.17
CA GLU A 19 -28.26 3.91 -7.05
C GLU A 19 -26.84 3.62 -6.51
N LEU A 20 -26.69 2.92 -5.38
CA LEU A 20 -25.38 2.59 -4.80
C LEU A 20 -24.90 1.14 -5.00
N LEU A 21 -25.65 0.30 -5.72
CA LEU A 21 -25.34 -1.14 -5.84
C LEU A 21 -25.08 -1.66 -7.26
N HIS A 22 -25.11 -0.81 -8.29
CA HIS A 22 -24.76 -1.20 -9.66
C HIS A 22 -23.50 -0.50 -10.17
N GLN A 23 -22.33 -1.03 -9.78
CA GLN A 23 -21.14 -1.00 -10.63
C GLN A 23 -20.65 -2.44 -10.79
N GLU A 24 -21.36 -3.18 -11.65
CA GLU A 24 -20.83 -4.40 -12.24
C GLU A 24 -19.67 -4.06 -13.19
N PHE A 25 -18.62 -4.86 -13.08
CA PHE A 25 -17.52 -4.88 -14.03
C PHE A 25 -18.04 -5.21 -15.44
N LEU A 26 -18.05 -4.22 -16.33
CA LEU A 26 -18.13 -4.47 -17.77
C LEU A 26 -16.79 -5.08 -18.23
N PRO A 27 -16.78 -6.26 -18.88
CA PRO A 27 -15.60 -6.77 -19.56
C PRO A 27 -15.29 -5.86 -20.75
N GLN A 28 -14.18 -5.12 -20.70
CA GLN A 28 -13.68 -4.41 -21.87
C GLN A 28 -13.24 -5.46 -22.91
N GLN A 29 -14.06 -5.65 -23.94
CA GLN A 29 -13.67 -6.30 -25.18
C GLN A 29 -12.52 -5.50 -25.80
N PHE A 30 -11.35 -6.12 -25.91
CA PHE A 30 -10.25 -5.65 -26.73
C PHE A 30 -10.70 -5.62 -28.21
N PHE A 31 -10.96 -4.43 -28.75
CA PHE A 31 -11.08 -4.24 -30.19
C PHE A 31 -9.67 -4.32 -30.81
N LEU A 32 -9.35 -5.48 -31.39
CA LEU A 32 -8.25 -5.61 -32.35
C LEU A 32 -8.68 -4.93 -33.65
N ASN A 33 -7.99 -3.85 -34.01
CA ASN A 33 -8.11 -3.18 -35.31
C ASN A 33 -7.86 -4.20 -36.44
N GLN A 34 -8.89 -4.49 -37.22
CA GLN A 34 -8.78 -5.24 -38.46
C GLN A 34 -8.13 -4.33 -39.52
N THR A 35 -6.86 -4.54 -39.82
CA THR A 35 -6.24 -4.05 -41.05
C THR A 35 -6.64 -4.97 -42.21
N THR A 36 -7.24 -4.39 -43.24
CA THR A 36 -7.53 -5.04 -44.53
C THR A 36 -6.28 -5.64 -45.16
N PRO A 37 -6.28 -6.91 -45.61
CA PRO A 37 -5.16 -7.49 -46.33
C PRO A 37 -5.13 -7.01 -47.79
N PRO A 38 -3.95 -6.88 -48.42
CA PRO A 38 -3.83 -6.53 -49.84
C PRO A 38 -4.14 -7.73 -50.76
N ASN A 39 -4.61 -7.42 -51.96
CA ASN A 39 -4.99 -8.37 -53.02
C ASN A 39 -3.89 -9.42 -53.37
N PRO A 40 -4.27 -10.66 -53.74
CA PRO A 40 -3.31 -11.73 -54.00
C PRO A 40 -2.75 -11.63 -55.43
N THR A 41 -1.43 -11.41 -55.56
CA THR A 41 -0.71 -11.74 -56.79
C THR A 41 -0.25 -13.20 -56.75
N ARG A 42 -0.57 -13.92 -57.83
CA ARG A 42 -0.19 -15.31 -58.15
C ARG A 42 1.24 -15.65 -57.70
N ARG A 43 1.39 -16.72 -56.91
CA ARG A 43 2.58 -17.58 -56.97
C ARG A 43 2.31 -19.01 -56.50
N SER A 44 2.47 -19.93 -57.46
CA SER A 44 3.01 -21.28 -57.38
C SER A 44 2.45 -22.25 -56.32
N LEU A 45 1.74 -23.27 -56.83
CA LEU A 45 1.43 -24.53 -56.16
C LEU A 45 2.71 -25.18 -55.61
N ARG A 46 2.81 -25.30 -54.28
CA ARG A 46 3.71 -26.25 -53.61
C ARG A 46 2.91 -27.11 -52.65
N SER A 47 3.10 -28.43 -52.81
CA SER A 47 2.99 -29.53 -51.85
C SER A 47 1.97 -29.39 -50.73
N LYS A 48 0.98 -30.30 -50.70
CA LYS A 48 0.04 -30.51 -49.59
C LYS A 48 0.81 -30.69 -48.27
N SER A 49 1.01 -29.62 -47.52
CA SER A 49 1.29 -29.72 -46.09
C SER A 49 0.02 -30.26 -45.43
N LYS A 50 0.17 -31.28 -44.57
CA LYS A 50 -0.89 -31.69 -43.66
C LYS A 50 -1.42 -30.44 -42.96
N ILE A 51 -2.69 -30.12 -43.19
CA ILE A 51 -3.38 -29.06 -42.45
C ILE A 51 -3.18 -29.40 -40.97
N GLY A 52 -2.53 -28.50 -40.24
CA GLY A 52 -2.37 -28.63 -38.79
C GLY A 52 -3.73 -28.87 -38.17
N SER A 53 -3.79 -29.81 -37.23
CA SER A 53 -5.01 -30.14 -36.48
C SER A 53 -5.71 -28.85 -36.06
N ILE A 54 -6.93 -28.63 -36.57
CA ILE A 54 -7.83 -27.65 -35.98
C ILE A 54 -8.22 -28.25 -34.64
N ASN A 55 -7.63 -27.75 -33.55
CA ASN A 55 -8.15 -28.04 -32.23
C ASN A 55 -9.48 -27.30 -32.12
N PRO A 56 -10.63 -27.99 -32.08
CA PRO A 56 -11.90 -27.31 -31.89
C PRO A 56 -11.85 -26.55 -30.56
N PRO A 57 -12.47 -25.35 -30.47
CA PRO A 57 -12.64 -24.68 -29.19
C PRO A 57 -13.33 -25.63 -28.21
N GLU A 58 -12.89 -25.65 -26.95
CA GLU A 58 -13.48 -26.54 -25.97
C GLU A 58 -14.99 -26.26 -25.85
N LEU A 59 -15.80 -27.33 -25.84
CA LEU A 59 -17.26 -27.18 -25.82
C LEU A 59 -17.71 -26.48 -24.53
N ILE A 60 -18.70 -25.59 -24.66
CA ILE A 60 -19.33 -24.88 -23.53
C ILE A 60 -20.72 -25.48 -23.22
N TYR A 61 -21.26 -26.26 -24.15
CA TYR A 61 -22.53 -26.97 -24.07
C TYR A 61 -22.28 -28.48 -24.12
N PRO A 62 -23.18 -29.34 -23.59
CA PRO A 62 -23.03 -30.78 -23.71
C PRO A 62 -23.19 -31.23 -25.17
N LYS A 63 -22.51 -32.32 -25.55
CA LYS A 63 -22.56 -32.87 -26.93
C LYS A 63 -23.97 -33.07 -27.46
N SER A 64 -24.93 -33.41 -26.59
CA SER A 64 -26.35 -33.58 -26.92
C SER A 64 -27.05 -32.33 -27.50
N ARG A 65 -26.42 -31.15 -27.44
CA ARG A 65 -26.94 -29.90 -28.04
C ARG A 65 -26.44 -29.65 -29.46
N TYR A 66 -25.41 -30.36 -29.90
CA TYR A 66 -24.84 -30.15 -31.23
C TYR A 66 -25.56 -30.99 -32.27
N HIS A 67 -25.85 -30.38 -33.42
CA HIS A 67 -26.49 -31.06 -34.54
C HIS A 67 -25.61 -32.21 -35.05
N GLY A 68 -26.18 -33.40 -35.19
CA GLY A 68 -25.47 -34.60 -35.66
C GLY A 68 -24.79 -35.43 -34.58
N TYR A 69 -24.92 -35.05 -33.30
CA TYR A 69 -24.47 -35.92 -32.21
C TYR A 69 -25.31 -37.19 -32.13
N THR A 70 -24.64 -38.34 -32.07
CA THR A 70 -25.26 -39.65 -31.83
C THR A 70 -24.72 -40.19 -30.50
N PRO A 71 -25.58 -40.53 -29.53
CA PRO A 71 -25.14 -41.06 -28.25
C PRO A 71 -24.48 -42.45 -28.43
N PRO A 72 -23.55 -42.84 -27.53
CA PRO A 72 -22.80 -44.09 -27.65
C PRO A 72 -23.69 -45.34 -27.57
N ILE A 73 -24.80 -45.27 -26.84
CA ILE A 73 -25.85 -46.30 -26.77
C ILE A 73 -27.24 -45.66 -26.88
N PRO A 74 -28.30 -46.43 -27.24
CA PRO A 74 -29.65 -45.91 -27.33
C PRO A 74 -30.11 -45.23 -26.04
N THR A 75 -30.68 -44.03 -26.16
CA THR A 75 -31.14 -43.26 -24.99
C THR A 75 -32.41 -43.88 -24.42
N SER A 76 -32.42 -44.09 -23.11
CA SER A 76 -33.56 -44.60 -22.34
C SER A 76 -34.12 -43.48 -21.46
N LYS A 77 -35.41 -43.55 -21.09
CA LYS A 77 -35.92 -42.68 -20.03
C LYS A 77 -35.35 -43.10 -18.69
N GLU A 78 -35.14 -42.14 -17.80
CA GLU A 78 -34.57 -42.39 -16.47
C GLU A 78 -35.31 -43.48 -15.68
N ASN A 79 -36.65 -43.42 -15.65
CA ASN A 79 -37.48 -44.40 -14.94
C ASN A 79 -37.36 -45.82 -15.50
N GLU A 80 -37.26 -45.96 -16.83
CA GLU A 80 -37.07 -47.24 -17.52
C GLU A 80 -35.68 -47.80 -17.23
N ALA A 81 -34.64 -46.95 -17.28
CA ALA A 81 -33.28 -47.30 -16.94
C ALA A 81 -33.17 -47.76 -15.47
N CYS A 82 -33.70 -47.00 -14.53
CA CYS A 82 -33.69 -47.37 -13.11
C CYS A 82 -34.42 -48.69 -12.85
N ALA A 83 -35.59 -48.92 -13.46
CA ALA A 83 -36.32 -50.17 -13.29
C ALA A 83 -35.52 -51.39 -13.82
N ALA A 84 -34.89 -51.26 -14.99
CA ALA A 84 -34.05 -52.31 -15.56
C ALA A 84 -32.81 -52.59 -14.72
N LEU A 85 -32.15 -51.55 -14.21
CA LEU A 85 -30.98 -51.70 -13.33
C LEU A 85 -31.34 -52.32 -11.98
N LEU A 86 -32.48 -51.95 -11.38
CA LEU A 86 -33.00 -52.59 -10.16
C LEU A 86 -33.27 -54.08 -10.37
N GLN A 87 -33.85 -54.47 -11.52
CA GLN A 87 -34.06 -55.87 -11.86
C GLN A 87 -32.74 -56.63 -11.95
N GLU A 88 -31.71 -56.02 -12.55
CA GLU A 88 -30.37 -56.63 -12.64
C GLU A 88 -29.72 -56.84 -11.25
N ILE A 89 -29.91 -55.90 -10.31
CA ILE A 89 -29.47 -56.07 -8.91
C ILE A 89 -30.21 -57.27 -8.27
N ASN A 90 -31.53 -57.31 -8.41
CA ASN A 90 -32.35 -58.37 -7.83
C ASN A 90 -32.05 -59.76 -8.43
N ASN A 91 -31.67 -59.82 -9.71
CA ASN A 91 -31.31 -61.06 -10.39
C ASN A 91 -29.95 -61.63 -9.94
N LYS A 92 -29.03 -60.78 -9.44
CA LYS A 92 -27.68 -61.20 -9.00
C LYS A 92 -27.63 -61.71 -7.56
N ASP A 93 -28.62 -61.40 -6.73
CA ASP A 93 -28.67 -61.85 -5.34
C ASP A 93 -30.07 -62.38 -4.95
N PRO A 94 -30.44 -63.59 -5.39
CA PRO A 94 -31.75 -64.19 -5.12
C PRO A 94 -31.95 -64.63 -3.64
N THR A 95 -30.92 -64.53 -2.79
CA THR A 95 -30.94 -64.94 -1.37
C THR A 95 -31.16 -63.80 -0.38
N ARG A 96 -31.21 -62.54 -0.83
CA ARG A 96 -31.63 -61.43 0.03
C ARG A 96 -33.14 -61.51 0.29
N ALA A 97 -33.52 -61.98 1.47
CA ALA A 97 -34.84 -61.68 2.05
C ALA A 97 -35.07 -60.16 2.03
N PRO A 98 -36.31 -59.65 2.06
CA PRO A 98 -36.57 -58.22 2.23
C PRO A 98 -36.08 -57.80 3.61
N VAL A 99 -34.79 -57.45 3.70
CA VAL A 99 -34.18 -56.81 4.85
C VAL A 99 -34.84 -55.44 4.96
N GLU A 100 -35.28 -55.07 6.17
CA GLU A 100 -35.54 -53.67 6.52
C GLU A 100 -34.31 -52.85 6.08
N GLN A 101 -34.42 -52.14 4.96
CA GLN A 101 -33.29 -51.49 4.28
C GLN A 101 -32.70 -50.39 5.17
N GLU A 102 -31.63 -50.69 5.90
CA GLU A 102 -30.72 -49.66 6.42
C GLU A 102 -29.64 -49.29 5.37
N GLY A 103 -29.99 -49.27 4.08
CA GLY A 103 -29.05 -48.96 3.01
C GLY A 103 -29.70 -48.49 1.72
N PHE A 104 -29.11 -47.46 1.11
CA PHE A 104 -29.53 -46.87 -0.17
C PHE A 104 -29.08 -47.72 -1.37
N VAL A 105 -29.70 -47.51 -2.53
CA VAL A 105 -29.32 -48.17 -3.79
C VAL A 105 -28.43 -47.25 -4.61
N GLU A 106 -27.29 -47.75 -5.13
CA GLU A 106 -26.40 -46.97 -5.99
C GLU A 106 -26.24 -47.57 -7.40
N PHE A 107 -26.17 -46.69 -8.41
CA PHE A 107 -25.78 -47.02 -9.78
C PHE A 107 -24.56 -46.21 -10.20
N ASP A 108 -23.68 -46.78 -11.01
CA ASP A 108 -22.51 -46.07 -11.54
C ASP A 108 -22.91 -45.15 -12.69
N LEU A 109 -22.48 -43.89 -12.62
CA LEU A 109 -22.67 -42.86 -13.65
C LEU A 109 -21.33 -42.55 -14.35
N THR A 110 -21.21 -43.00 -15.60
CA THR A 110 -20.05 -42.82 -16.48
C THR A 110 -20.39 -41.94 -17.67
N GLU A 111 -19.36 -41.45 -18.37
CA GLU A 111 -19.46 -40.51 -19.49
C GLU A 111 -20.45 -39.36 -19.23
N PHE A 112 -20.38 -38.76 -18.05
CA PHE A 112 -21.38 -37.76 -17.64
C PHE A 112 -20.99 -36.32 -17.99
N SER A 113 -22.00 -35.48 -18.17
CA SER A 113 -21.85 -34.03 -18.28
C SER A 113 -22.96 -33.34 -17.49
N VAL A 114 -22.62 -32.28 -16.76
CA VAL A 114 -23.57 -31.50 -15.95
C VAL A 114 -23.68 -30.09 -16.51
N TYR A 115 -24.91 -29.61 -16.63
CA TYR A 115 -25.20 -28.33 -17.27
C TYR A 115 -26.46 -27.67 -16.72
N MET A 116 -26.59 -26.37 -16.99
CA MET A 116 -27.75 -25.59 -16.63
C MET A 116 -29.01 -26.01 -17.39
N PRO A 117 -30.19 -25.96 -16.76
CA PRO A 117 -31.45 -26.00 -17.49
C PRO A 117 -31.59 -24.79 -18.42
N ASP A 118 -32.61 -24.79 -19.27
CA ASP A 118 -32.90 -23.67 -20.16
C ASP A 118 -33.21 -22.41 -19.35
N THR A 119 -32.28 -21.45 -19.34
CA THR A 119 -32.39 -20.19 -18.60
C THR A 119 -31.99 -19.05 -19.52
N SER A 120 -32.52 -17.85 -19.27
CA SER A 120 -32.29 -16.68 -20.11
C SER A 120 -30.84 -16.21 -20.17
N LEU A 121 -30.05 -16.45 -19.12
CA LEU A 121 -28.66 -16.00 -19.02
C LEU A 121 -27.62 -17.09 -19.30
N TYR A 122 -27.89 -18.33 -18.89
CA TYR A 122 -26.89 -19.41 -18.88
C TYR A 122 -27.44 -20.74 -19.42
N GLY A 123 -28.49 -20.70 -20.23
CA GLY A 123 -29.19 -21.90 -20.69
C GLY A 123 -28.25 -22.93 -21.30
N TRP A 124 -28.32 -24.18 -20.83
CA TRP A 124 -27.56 -25.33 -21.35
C TRP A 124 -26.04 -25.29 -21.13
N GLU A 125 -25.49 -24.24 -20.51
CA GLU A 125 -24.05 -24.15 -20.30
C GLU A 125 -23.56 -25.19 -19.27
N LEU A 126 -22.41 -25.80 -19.56
CA LEU A 126 -21.71 -26.68 -18.62
C LEU A 126 -21.32 -25.89 -17.36
N ARG A 127 -21.50 -26.51 -16.18
CA ARG A 127 -21.21 -25.92 -14.86
C ARG A 127 -20.61 -26.93 -13.92
N GLY A 128 -19.69 -26.50 -13.08
CA GLY A 128 -19.14 -27.34 -12.00
C GLY A 128 -20.19 -27.59 -10.92
N LEU A 129 -20.11 -28.76 -10.27
CA LEU A 129 -21.05 -29.18 -9.24
C LEU A 129 -21.05 -28.29 -7.99
N GLN A 130 -19.94 -27.58 -7.73
CA GLN A 130 -19.83 -26.65 -6.60
C GLN A 130 -20.81 -25.47 -6.66
N ASP A 131 -21.27 -25.10 -7.86
CA ASP A 131 -22.24 -24.02 -8.06
C ASP A 131 -23.66 -24.45 -7.64
N LEU A 132 -23.93 -25.75 -7.54
CA LEU A 132 -25.25 -26.30 -7.21
C LEU A 132 -25.69 -25.85 -5.81
N ALA A 133 -26.76 -25.05 -5.77
CA ALA A 133 -27.32 -24.40 -4.59
C ALA A 133 -26.38 -23.44 -3.82
N SER A 134 -25.13 -23.27 -4.27
CA SER A 134 -24.16 -22.32 -3.70
C SER A 134 -24.16 -20.96 -4.41
N LYS A 135 -24.68 -20.90 -5.64
CA LYS A 135 -24.74 -19.69 -6.47
C LYS A 135 -26.18 -19.30 -6.79
N VAL A 136 -26.46 -17.99 -6.77
CA VAL A 136 -27.78 -17.46 -7.11
C VAL A 136 -28.15 -17.91 -8.53
N GLY A 137 -29.39 -18.39 -8.71
CA GLY A 137 -29.89 -18.91 -9.98
C GLY A 137 -29.47 -20.35 -10.32
N HIS A 138 -28.66 -21.02 -9.49
CA HIS A 138 -28.16 -22.39 -9.72
C HIS A 138 -28.85 -23.40 -8.78
N SER A 139 -30.19 -23.41 -8.77
CA SER A 139 -30.99 -24.22 -7.82
C SER A 139 -31.12 -25.71 -8.15
N TYR A 140 -30.92 -26.08 -9.41
CA TYR A 140 -30.89 -27.45 -9.90
C TYR A 140 -30.14 -27.48 -11.23
N PHE A 141 -29.57 -28.64 -11.56
CA PHE A 141 -28.87 -28.87 -12.82
C PHE A 141 -29.50 -30.05 -13.56
N LEU A 142 -29.06 -30.24 -14.81
CA LEU A 142 -29.35 -31.39 -15.64
C LEU A 142 -28.05 -32.19 -15.82
N PHE A 143 -28.16 -33.51 -15.96
CA PHE A 143 -27.06 -34.34 -16.44
C PHE A 143 -27.45 -35.21 -17.63
N ASP A 144 -26.45 -35.48 -18.48
CA ASP A 144 -26.43 -36.56 -19.46
C ASP A 144 -25.36 -37.57 -19.02
N GLY A 145 -25.55 -38.85 -19.27
CA GLY A 145 -24.53 -39.88 -19.02
C GLY A 145 -25.06 -41.31 -19.10
N ILE A 146 -24.21 -42.26 -18.75
CA ILE A 146 -24.51 -43.71 -18.80
C ILE A 146 -24.66 -44.22 -17.36
N LEU A 147 -25.85 -44.71 -17.04
CA LEU A 147 -26.13 -45.43 -15.80
C LEU A 147 -25.80 -46.91 -15.98
N SER A 148 -25.12 -47.51 -15.01
CA SER A 148 -24.69 -48.90 -15.12
C SER A 148 -24.71 -49.67 -13.80
N VAL A 149 -25.01 -50.96 -13.91
CA VAL A 149 -24.88 -51.97 -12.85
C VAL A 149 -24.37 -53.26 -13.49
N GLY A 150 -23.12 -53.62 -13.17
CA GLY A 150 -22.45 -54.76 -13.80
C GLY A 150 -22.38 -54.61 -15.33
N ASN A 151 -23.11 -55.47 -16.06
CA ASN A 151 -23.10 -55.47 -17.53
C ASN A 151 -24.28 -54.69 -18.15
N SER A 152 -25.26 -54.26 -17.34
CA SER A 152 -26.40 -53.48 -17.84
C SER A 152 -26.04 -52.00 -17.89
N GLN A 153 -26.30 -51.35 -19.02
CA GLN A 153 -25.94 -49.95 -19.28
C GLN A 153 -27.06 -49.22 -20.01
N HIS A 154 -27.42 -48.03 -19.52
CA HIS A 154 -28.47 -47.20 -20.10
C HIS A 154 -28.01 -45.75 -20.19
N HIS A 155 -28.07 -45.16 -21.39
CA HIS A 155 -27.77 -43.74 -21.56
C HIS A 155 -29.01 -42.92 -21.27
N VAL A 156 -28.88 -41.95 -20.37
CA VAL A 156 -29.93 -41.02 -19.98
C VAL A 156 -29.54 -39.59 -20.34
N GLN A 157 -30.52 -38.76 -20.67
CA GLN A 157 -30.31 -37.37 -21.05
C GLN A 157 -31.28 -36.46 -20.31
N ARG A 158 -30.82 -35.26 -19.97
CA ARG A 158 -31.58 -34.17 -19.34
C ARG A 158 -32.22 -34.58 -18.02
N VAL A 159 -31.52 -35.38 -17.22
CA VAL A 159 -32.02 -35.82 -15.91
C VAL A 159 -31.86 -34.67 -14.91
N PRO A 160 -32.95 -34.11 -14.34
CA PRO A 160 -32.87 -33.03 -13.39
C PRO A 160 -32.48 -33.54 -12.00
N PHE A 161 -31.60 -32.80 -11.31
CA PHE A 161 -31.19 -33.11 -9.95
C PHE A 161 -30.89 -31.85 -9.12
N ARG A 162 -31.10 -31.99 -7.82
CA ARG A 162 -30.88 -30.94 -6.80
C ARG A 162 -29.90 -31.33 -5.72
N ILE A 163 -29.64 -32.63 -5.58
CA ILE A 163 -28.87 -33.19 -4.48
C ILE A 163 -27.57 -33.76 -5.06
N CYS A 164 -26.46 -33.32 -4.48
CA CYS A 164 -25.13 -33.84 -4.68
C CYS A 164 -24.55 -34.07 -3.29
N SER A 165 -24.21 -35.31 -2.97
CA SER A 165 -23.68 -35.72 -1.68
C SER A 165 -22.23 -36.15 -1.82
N ILE A 166 -21.38 -35.71 -0.90
CA ILE A 166 -19.99 -36.13 -0.77
C ILE A 166 -19.89 -37.05 0.46
N GLY A 167 -19.14 -38.14 0.35
CA GLY A 167 -18.91 -39.09 1.44
C GLY A 167 -17.47 -39.12 1.92
N ASN A 168 -17.16 -40.13 2.73
CA ASN A 168 -15.85 -40.35 3.36
C ASN A 168 -15.39 -39.18 4.25
N TYR A 169 -16.31 -38.57 4.98
CA TYR A 169 -15.96 -37.72 6.13
C TYR A 169 -15.44 -38.60 7.27
N GLY A 170 -14.45 -38.10 8.02
CA GLY A 170 -13.73 -38.83 9.04
C GLY A 170 -12.21 -38.74 8.87
N GLU A 171 -11.48 -38.72 9.99
CA GLU A 171 -10.01 -38.68 10.01
C GLU A 171 -9.38 -39.96 9.45
N GLU A 172 -10.12 -41.07 9.45
CA GLU A 172 -9.70 -42.38 8.94
C GLU A 172 -9.60 -42.44 7.42
N PHE A 173 -10.32 -41.58 6.70
CA PHE A 173 -10.25 -41.47 5.25
C PHE A 173 -9.26 -40.36 4.88
N ASP A 174 -8.46 -40.55 3.84
CA ASP A 174 -7.46 -39.59 3.38
C ASP A 174 -7.87 -38.83 2.10
N ASP A 175 -8.92 -39.30 1.44
CA ASP A 175 -9.51 -38.77 0.21
C ASP A 175 -10.99 -39.16 0.16
N ILE A 176 -11.78 -38.46 -0.66
CA ILE A 176 -13.16 -38.81 -0.97
C ILE A 176 -13.28 -40.10 -1.79
N ASP A 177 -12.25 -40.59 -2.47
CA ASP A 177 -12.26 -41.88 -3.22
C ASP A 177 -13.48 -42.09 -4.16
N GLY A 178 -13.89 -41.00 -4.82
CA GLY A 178 -15.05 -41.01 -5.72
C GLY A 178 -16.38 -41.30 -4.99
N ALA A 179 -16.45 -41.03 -3.68
CA ALA A 179 -17.67 -41.00 -2.88
C ALA A 179 -18.46 -39.73 -3.17
N ILE A 180 -18.91 -39.58 -4.41
CA ILE A 180 -19.77 -38.48 -4.85
C ILE A 180 -21.00 -39.08 -5.50
N TRP A 181 -22.18 -38.69 -5.01
CA TRP A 181 -23.45 -39.18 -5.50
C TRP A 181 -24.37 -38.04 -5.92
N LEU A 182 -25.05 -38.23 -7.05
CA LEU A 182 -26.17 -37.39 -7.47
C LEU A 182 -27.48 -38.09 -7.17
N GLN A 183 -28.50 -37.33 -6.78
CA GLN A 183 -29.87 -37.84 -6.66
C GLN A 183 -30.81 -36.96 -7.48
N SER A 184 -31.45 -37.58 -8.48
CA SER A 184 -32.41 -36.91 -9.35
C SER A 184 -33.69 -36.54 -8.62
N ASP A 185 -34.42 -35.58 -9.18
CA ASP A 185 -35.72 -35.14 -8.66
C ASP A 185 -36.72 -36.32 -8.58
N LEU A 186 -36.65 -37.26 -9.54
CA LEU A 186 -37.45 -38.48 -9.57
C LEU A 186 -37.17 -39.40 -8.36
N ASN A 187 -35.89 -39.53 -7.99
CA ASN A 187 -35.44 -40.51 -7.00
C ASN A 187 -35.26 -39.97 -5.59
N THR A 188 -35.66 -38.73 -5.34
CA THR A 188 -35.67 -38.12 -4.00
C THR A 188 -36.43 -38.91 -2.94
N ARG A 189 -37.37 -39.78 -3.33
CA ARG A 189 -38.19 -40.61 -2.42
C ARG A 189 -37.84 -42.09 -2.43
N THR A 190 -36.98 -42.53 -3.35
CA THR A 190 -36.71 -43.96 -3.59
C THR A 190 -35.32 -44.40 -3.11
N GLU A 191 -34.58 -43.52 -2.42
CA GLU A 191 -33.22 -43.76 -1.93
C GLU A 191 -32.25 -44.32 -3.00
N ILE A 192 -32.49 -43.96 -4.27
CA ILE A 192 -31.60 -44.30 -5.38
C ILE A 192 -30.63 -43.14 -5.61
N TYR A 193 -29.34 -43.48 -5.74
CA TYR A 193 -28.23 -42.54 -5.93
C TYR A 193 -27.36 -42.94 -7.13
N TYR A 194 -26.78 -41.95 -7.79
CA TYR A 194 -25.88 -42.13 -8.94
C TYR A 194 -24.45 -41.77 -8.56
N ARG A 195 -23.59 -42.78 -8.43
CA ARG A 195 -22.19 -42.60 -8.07
C ARG A 195 -21.37 -42.12 -9.27
N LEU A 196 -20.70 -40.98 -9.15
CA LEU A 196 -19.88 -40.45 -10.23
C LEU A 196 -18.64 -41.29 -10.46
N LYS A 197 -18.37 -41.64 -11.73
CA LYS A 197 -17.16 -42.35 -12.15
C LYS A 197 -16.34 -41.52 -13.13
N THR A 198 -16.65 -41.57 -14.42
CA THR A 198 -15.87 -40.91 -15.47
C THR A 198 -16.67 -39.79 -16.13
N PRO A 199 -16.17 -38.55 -16.19
CA PRO A 199 -16.83 -37.49 -16.94
C PRO A 199 -16.62 -37.66 -18.45
N THR A 200 -17.46 -36.99 -19.24
CA THR A 200 -17.17 -36.76 -20.66
C THR A 200 -15.94 -35.87 -20.85
N SER A 201 -15.25 -36.01 -21.98
CA SER A 201 -14.05 -35.23 -22.35
C SER A 201 -14.20 -33.71 -22.20
N GLU A 202 -15.37 -33.17 -22.52
CA GLU A 202 -15.69 -31.75 -22.47
C GLU A 202 -16.03 -31.26 -21.07
N TYR A 203 -16.47 -32.16 -20.19
CA TYR A 203 -16.83 -31.84 -18.82
C TYR A 203 -15.67 -32.06 -17.83
N THR A 204 -14.63 -32.80 -18.24
CA THR A 204 -13.44 -33.11 -17.43
C THR A 204 -12.85 -31.89 -16.71
N ARG A 205 -12.75 -30.73 -17.37
CA ARG A 205 -12.19 -29.50 -16.74
C ARG A 205 -12.99 -29.01 -15.53
N PHE A 206 -14.32 -29.20 -15.52
CA PHE A 206 -15.18 -28.82 -14.40
C PHE A 206 -15.12 -29.87 -13.29
N HIS A 207 -15.07 -31.14 -13.68
CA HIS A 207 -15.02 -32.25 -12.73
C HIS A 207 -13.70 -32.27 -11.95
N ILE A 208 -12.54 -32.07 -12.60
CA ILE A 208 -11.24 -32.02 -11.93
C ILE A 208 -11.23 -30.93 -10.85
N GLY A 209 -11.63 -29.70 -11.20
CA GLY A 209 -11.70 -28.60 -10.23
C GLY A 209 -12.68 -28.88 -9.08
N PHE A 210 -13.78 -29.58 -9.36
CA PHE A 210 -14.73 -30.01 -8.33
C PHE A 210 -14.15 -31.08 -7.39
N LEU A 211 -13.41 -32.07 -7.90
CA LEU A 211 -12.78 -33.11 -7.06
C LEU A 211 -11.82 -32.50 -6.04
N TRP A 212 -10.99 -31.54 -6.47
CA TRP A 212 -10.09 -30.82 -5.56
C TRP A 212 -10.87 -30.10 -4.44
N LEU A 213 -11.98 -29.45 -4.80
CA LEU A 213 -12.82 -28.73 -3.85
C LEU A 213 -13.65 -29.65 -2.94
N ALA A 214 -14.08 -30.81 -3.43
CA ALA A 214 -14.75 -31.83 -2.62
C ALA A 214 -13.79 -32.37 -1.54
N ASN A 215 -12.52 -32.62 -1.89
CA ASN A 215 -11.47 -32.94 -0.92
C ASN A 215 -11.21 -31.82 0.07
N LEU A 216 -11.18 -30.55 -0.39
CA LEU A 216 -11.10 -29.41 0.51
C LEU A 216 -12.26 -29.41 1.52
N SER A 217 -13.49 -29.68 1.07
CA SER A 217 -14.65 -29.76 1.95
C SER A 217 -14.55 -30.90 2.96
N LYS A 218 -14.09 -32.07 2.53
CA LYS A 218 -13.83 -33.22 3.41
C LYS A 218 -12.87 -32.82 4.52
N HIS A 219 -11.67 -32.37 4.16
CA HIS A 219 -10.65 -31.99 5.15
C HIS A 219 -11.10 -30.81 6.01
N PHE A 220 -11.84 -29.84 5.46
CA PHE A 220 -12.40 -28.72 6.21
C PHE A 220 -13.36 -29.20 7.31
N VAL A 221 -14.26 -30.11 6.97
CA VAL A 221 -15.24 -30.68 7.92
C VAL A 221 -14.51 -31.43 9.02
N ASP A 222 -13.58 -32.32 8.67
CA ASP A 222 -12.87 -33.14 9.65
C ASP A 222 -12.03 -32.29 10.59
N TYR A 223 -11.30 -31.30 10.04
CA TYR A 223 -10.58 -30.33 10.85
C TYR A 223 -11.50 -29.56 11.79
N SER A 224 -12.68 -29.17 11.31
CA SER A 224 -13.66 -28.44 12.11
C SER A 224 -14.19 -29.30 13.25
N LEU A 225 -14.50 -30.58 13.00
CA LEU A 225 -14.92 -31.54 14.03
C LEU A 225 -13.81 -31.77 15.06
N ALA A 226 -12.57 -32.00 14.62
CA ALA A 226 -11.40 -32.14 15.51
C ALA A 226 -11.18 -30.91 16.39
N CYS A 227 -11.41 -29.70 15.85
CA CYS A 227 -11.36 -28.47 16.63
C CYS A 227 -12.47 -28.41 17.68
N GLN A 228 -13.70 -28.80 17.33
CA GLN A 228 -14.82 -28.84 18.28
C GLN A 228 -14.57 -29.82 19.42
N GLU A 229 -14.02 -31.00 19.16
CA GLU A 229 -13.63 -31.97 20.20
C GLU A 229 -12.62 -31.39 21.18
N GLN A 230 -11.67 -30.60 20.67
CA GLN A 230 -10.66 -29.91 21.47
C GLN A 230 -11.16 -28.59 22.09
N ARG A 231 -12.44 -28.23 21.91
CA ARG A 231 -13.04 -26.95 22.32
C ARG A 231 -12.29 -25.73 21.77
N LYS A 232 -11.76 -25.84 20.56
CA LYS A 232 -11.11 -24.76 19.82
C LYS A 232 -12.11 -24.13 18.86
N GLU A 233 -12.00 -22.82 18.71
CA GLU A 233 -12.78 -22.06 17.74
C GLU A 233 -12.23 -22.28 16.32
N VAL A 234 -13.14 -22.41 15.34
CA VAL A 234 -12.79 -22.48 13.92
C VAL A 234 -12.97 -21.09 13.33
N SER A 235 -11.85 -20.42 13.08
CA SER A 235 -11.73 -19.07 12.51
C SER A 235 -10.93 -19.12 11.20
N ILE A 236 -11.06 -18.09 10.36
CA ILE A 236 -10.25 -17.92 9.16
C ILE A 236 -8.73 -17.95 9.46
N HIS A 237 -8.33 -17.59 10.67
CA HIS A 237 -6.92 -17.60 11.08
C HIS A 237 -6.31 -19.00 11.12
N ASN A 238 -7.10 -20.03 11.46
CA ASN A 238 -6.63 -21.41 11.50
C ASN A 238 -6.18 -21.91 10.12
N PHE A 239 -6.80 -21.40 9.06
CA PHE A 239 -6.50 -21.76 7.67
C PHE A 239 -5.24 -21.07 7.13
N ARG A 240 -4.54 -20.28 7.95
CA ARG A 240 -3.23 -19.71 7.58
C ARG A 240 -2.10 -20.76 7.61
N SER A 241 -2.15 -21.68 8.57
CA SER A 241 -1.11 -22.71 8.77
C SER A 241 -1.60 -23.93 9.52
N ASP A 242 -2.45 -23.75 10.54
CA ASP A 242 -2.84 -24.83 11.47
C ASP A 242 -3.56 -25.97 10.74
N PHE A 243 -4.46 -25.64 9.81
CA PHE A 243 -5.16 -26.59 8.97
C PHE A 243 -4.21 -27.48 8.16
N ALA A 244 -3.23 -26.86 7.49
CA ALA A 244 -2.23 -27.57 6.69
C ALA A 244 -1.30 -28.43 7.55
N GLN A 245 -0.90 -27.93 8.73
CA GLN A 245 -0.09 -28.68 9.69
C GLN A 245 -0.86 -29.89 10.25
N TRP A 246 -2.13 -29.72 10.59
CA TRP A 246 -3.00 -30.79 11.04
C TRP A 246 -3.16 -31.86 9.95
N GLY A 247 -3.49 -31.47 8.72
CA GLY A 247 -3.69 -32.41 7.62
C GLY A 247 -2.43 -33.25 7.32
N ARG A 248 -1.25 -32.61 7.29
CA ARG A 248 0.03 -33.33 7.14
C ARG A 248 0.34 -34.29 8.28
N LYS A 249 -0.10 -33.98 9.50
CA LYS A 249 0.11 -34.83 10.67
C LYS A 249 -0.80 -36.05 10.63
N ILE A 250 -2.09 -35.86 10.34
CA ILE A 250 -3.08 -36.95 10.29
C ILE A 250 -2.83 -37.86 9.09
N HIS A 251 -2.53 -37.30 7.92
CA HIS A 251 -2.35 -38.03 6.67
C HIS A 251 -0.88 -38.12 6.22
N ALA A 252 0.06 -38.22 7.16
CA ALA A 252 1.51 -38.18 6.89
C ALA A 252 1.99 -39.23 5.87
N GLY A 253 1.33 -40.40 5.83
CA GLY A 253 1.66 -41.51 4.93
C GLY A 253 0.78 -41.63 3.68
N SER A 254 -0.16 -40.71 3.45
CA SER A 254 -1.09 -40.81 2.31
C SER A 254 -0.55 -40.13 1.06
N GLU A 255 -0.31 -40.90 0.00
CA GLU A 255 0.08 -40.34 -1.30
C GLU A 255 -1.03 -39.46 -1.91
N LYS A 256 -2.30 -39.79 -1.66
CA LYS A 256 -3.46 -39.04 -2.18
C LYS A 256 -3.55 -37.65 -1.55
N PHE A 257 -3.47 -37.57 -0.22
CA PHE A 257 -3.44 -36.29 0.48
C PHE A 257 -2.26 -35.42 0.04
N GLN A 258 -1.07 -36.00 -0.06
CA GLN A 258 0.12 -35.27 -0.50
C GLN A 258 -0.04 -34.73 -1.92
N SER A 259 -0.63 -35.51 -2.83
CA SER A 259 -0.92 -35.06 -4.19
C SER A 259 -1.91 -33.89 -4.21
N TRP A 260 -3.02 -33.98 -3.48
CA TRP A 260 -4.02 -32.91 -3.38
C TRP A 260 -3.43 -31.62 -2.78
N TYR A 261 -2.62 -31.78 -1.74
CA TYR A 261 -1.94 -30.67 -1.07
C TYR A 261 -0.94 -29.96 -1.99
N GLN A 262 -0.12 -30.75 -2.72
CA GLN A 262 0.87 -30.23 -3.66
C GLN A 262 0.22 -29.52 -4.86
N GLU A 263 -0.98 -29.93 -5.28
CA GLU A 263 -1.72 -29.24 -6.34
C GLU A 263 -2.07 -27.79 -5.95
N TYR A 264 -2.36 -27.54 -4.67
CA TYR A 264 -2.57 -26.17 -4.16
C TYR A 264 -1.25 -25.41 -3.93
N GLY A 265 -0.23 -26.12 -3.46
CA GLY A 265 1.16 -25.67 -3.42
C GLY A 265 1.50 -24.66 -2.33
N ARG A 266 0.66 -24.47 -1.30
CA ARG A 266 0.92 -23.55 -0.18
C ARG A 266 0.17 -23.93 1.11
N ASP A 267 0.71 -23.55 2.26
CA ASP A 267 0.10 -23.80 3.58
C ASP A 267 -1.10 -22.88 3.90
N ASP A 268 -1.21 -21.71 3.23
CA ASP A 268 -2.26 -20.72 3.47
C ASP A 268 -3.52 -20.99 2.62
N PHE A 269 -4.51 -21.62 3.22
CA PHE A 269 -5.80 -21.98 2.61
C PHE A 269 -6.86 -20.88 2.72
N ARG A 270 -6.59 -19.73 3.36
CA ARG A 270 -7.59 -18.67 3.57
C ARG A 270 -8.25 -18.21 2.26
N GLN A 271 -7.49 -18.15 1.18
CA GLN A 271 -8.01 -17.80 -0.15
C GLN A 271 -8.99 -18.85 -0.69
N ALA A 272 -8.60 -20.13 -0.65
CA ALA A 272 -9.44 -21.24 -1.11
C ALA A 272 -10.74 -21.34 -0.31
N ILE A 273 -10.65 -21.20 1.02
CA ILE A 273 -11.81 -21.19 1.92
C ILE A 273 -12.72 -20.00 1.62
N SER A 274 -12.16 -18.79 1.54
CA SER A 274 -12.96 -17.58 1.30
C SER A 274 -13.67 -17.60 -0.06
N ALA A 275 -13.01 -18.11 -1.09
CA ALA A 275 -13.58 -18.20 -2.44
C ALA A 275 -14.75 -19.21 -2.53
N ASN A 276 -14.75 -20.24 -1.68
CA ASN A 276 -15.71 -21.34 -1.73
C ASN A 276 -16.58 -21.44 -0.46
N ILE A 277 -16.67 -20.37 0.33
CA ILE A 277 -17.28 -20.40 1.66
C ILE A 277 -18.75 -20.84 1.65
N THR A 278 -19.52 -20.43 0.64
CA THR A 278 -20.93 -20.82 0.50
C THR A 278 -21.09 -22.31 0.25
N PHE A 279 -20.21 -22.88 -0.58
CA PHE A 279 -20.17 -24.32 -0.83
C PHE A 279 -19.78 -25.08 0.45
N LEU A 280 -18.71 -24.64 1.13
CA LEU A 280 -18.27 -25.26 2.39
C LEU A 280 -19.35 -25.21 3.48
N PHE A 281 -20.08 -24.09 3.60
CA PHE A 281 -21.19 -23.96 4.53
C PHE A 281 -22.31 -24.96 4.21
N LYS A 282 -22.71 -25.05 2.94
CA LYS A 282 -23.74 -26.01 2.47
C LYS A 282 -23.36 -27.44 2.84
N GLU A 283 -22.14 -27.88 2.50
CA GLU A 283 -21.68 -29.24 2.77
C GLU A 283 -21.56 -29.50 4.29
N SER A 284 -21.03 -28.54 5.06
CA SER A 284 -20.85 -28.70 6.52
C SER A 284 -22.18 -28.82 7.27
N VAL A 285 -23.18 -28.03 6.89
CA VAL A 285 -24.50 -28.04 7.56
C VAL A 285 -25.28 -29.33 7.27
N GLY A 286 -24.99 -30.02 6.16
CA GLY A 286 -25.59 -31.31 5.84
C GLY A 286 -25.14 -32.45 6.74
N ILE A 287 -24.03 -32.29 7.48
CA ILE A 287 -23.38 -33.37 8.24
C ILE A 287 -23.83 -33.36 9.70
N THR A 288 -23.73 -32.22 10.38
CA THR A 288 -24.15 -32.09 11.79
C THR A 288 -24.53 -30.66 12.14
N GLU A 289 -25.46 -30.50 13.09
CA GLU A 289 -25.91 -29.19 13.56
C GLU A 289 -24.79 -28.38 14.24
N ILE A 290 -23.81 -29.06 14.84
CA ILE A 290 -22.67 -28.40 15.53
C ILE A 290 -21.91 -27.48 14.56
N LEU A 291 -21.68 -27.95 13.33
CA LEU A 291 -20.95 -27.22 12.30
C LEU A 291 -21.71 -25.99 11.77
N ARG A 292 -23.01 -25.85 12.04
CA ARG A 292 -23.78 -24.65 11.65
C ARG A 292 -23.38 -23.41 12.45
N SER A 293 -22.82 -23.60 13.66
CA SER A 293 -22.54 -22.52 14.60
C SER A 293 -21.09 -22.03 14.61
N LEU A 294 -20.26 -22.48 13.67
CA LEU A 294 -18.83 -22.11 13.63
C LEU A 294 -18.64 -20.60 13.44
N GLN A 295 -17.59 -20.06 14.09
CA GLN A 295 -17.26 -18.65 14.02
C GLN A 295 -16.89 -18.19 12.61
N ILE A 296 -16.21 -19.03 11.83
CA ILE A 296 -15.80 -18.70 10.46
C ILE A 296 -16.97 -18.24 9.55
N TRP A 297 -18.19 -18.73 9.80
CA TRP A 297 -19.38 -18.28 9.07
C TRP A 297 -19.71 -16.82 9.37
N LYS A 298 -19.59 -16.39 10.63
CA LYS A 298 -19.78 -14.99 11.04
C LYS A 298 -18.69 -14.08 10.47
N GLU A 299 -17.47 -14.60 10.32
CA GLU A 299 -16.34 -13.83 9.79
C GLU A 299 -16.45 -13.58 8.28
N ILE A 300 -16.74 -14.61 7.49
CA ILE A 300 -16.56 -14.55 6.03
C ILE A 300 -17.89 -14.55 5.26
N LEU A 301 -18.84 -15.37 5.70
CA LEU A 301 -20.13 -15.53 5.03
C LEU A 301 -21.09 -14.39 5.40
N GLU A 302 -21.34 -14.22 6.70
CA GLU A 302 -22.24 -13.18 7.22
C GLU A 302 -21.56 -11.82 7.38
N LYS A 303 -20.22 -11.81 7.59
CA LYS A 303 -19.41 -10.61 7.86
C LYS A 303 -19.89 -9.83 9.09
N SER A 304 -20.41 -10.54 10.08
CA SER A 304 -21.04 -10.05 11.32
C SER A 304 -20.10 -10.08 12.53
N SER A 305 -18.91 -10.70 12.41
CA SER A 305 -17.92 -10.86 13.50
C SER A 305 -17.42 -9.54 14.09
N ILE A 306 -17.32 -8.48 13.26
CA ILE A 306 -16.87 -7.16 13.67
C ILE A 306 -18.07 -6.23 13.66
N LYS A 307 -18.39 -5.67 14.84
CA LYS A 307 -19.55 -4.80 15.01
C LYS A 307 -19.31 -3.44 14.34
N GLN A 308 -20.17 -3.07 13.40
CA GLN A 308 -20.18 -1.73 12.82
C GLN A 308 -20.67 -0.69 13.85
N HIS A 309 -19.95 0.41 13.97
CA HIS A 309 -20.40 1.59 14.69
C HIS A 309 -21.29 2.44 13.77
N PRO A 310 -22.50 2.83 14.20
CA PRO A 310 -23.41 3.61 13.37
C PRO A 310 -22.82 5.00 13.10
N MET A 311 -23.01 5.52 11.89
CA MET A 311 -22.62 6.88 11.55
C MET A 311 -23.55 7.88 12.24
N LYS A 312 -22.99 8.71 13.13
CA LYS A 312 -23.71 9.79 13.82
C LYS A 312 -23.27 11.16 13.30
N GLU A 313 -21.98 11.30 13.02
CA GLU A 313 -21.40 12.56 12.54
C GLU A 313 -21.44 12.65 11.01
N ASN A 314 -22.33 13.50 10.51
CA ASN A 314 -22.49 13.77 9.07
C ASN A 314 -21.56 14.89 8.56
N MET A 315 -20.94 15.66 9.45
CA MET A 315 -19.96 16.69 9.14
C MET A 315 -18.54 16.22 9.47
N THR A 316 -17.55 16.85 8.85
CA THR A 316 -16.14 16.56 9.13
C THR A 316 -15.75 17.18 10.45
N ILE A 317 -15.46 16.35 11.45
CA ILE A 317 -15.01 16.81 12.77
C ILE A 317 -13.58 17.33 12.64
N VAL A 318 -13.36 18.57 13.06
CA VAL A 318 -12.04 19.21 13.04
C VAL A 318 -11.77 19.94 14.35
N THR A 319 -10.49 20.07 14.71
CA THR A 319 -10.08 20.94 15.82
C THR A 319 -10.24 22.43 15.42
N PRO A 320 -10.27 23.37 16.38
CA PRO A 320 -10.36 24.80 16.04
C PRO A 320 -9.19 25.28 15.17
N TYR A 321 -7.97 24.81 15.43
CA TYR A 321 -6.81 25.13 14.59
C TYR A 321 -6.99 24.68 13.13
N VAL A 322 -7.49 23.46 12.92
CA VAL A 322 -7.73 22.93 11.57
C VAL A 322 -8.90 23.64 10.90
N TYR A 323 -9.95 23.98 11.64
CA TYR A 323 -11.04 24.78 11.12
C TYR A 323 -10.55 26.14 10.59
N ASP A 324 -9.67 26.82 11.33
CA ASP A 324 -9.08 28.08 10.86
C ASP A 324 -8.28 27.90 9.57
N CYS A 325 -7.53 26.80 9.46
CA CYS A 325 -6.75 26.48 8.27
C CYS A 325 -7.64 26.14 7.05
N PHE A 326 -8.78 25.46 7.22
CA PHE A 326 -9.54 24.89 6.09
C PHE A 326 -10.93 25.50 5.83
N SER A 327 -11.47 26.33 6.73
CA SER A 327 -12.82 26.92 6.62
C SER A 327 -13.07 27.72 5.34
N HIS A 328 -12.01 28.26 4.73
CA HIS A 328 -12.08 29.04 3.49
C HIS A 328 -12.11 28.19 2.21
N MET A 329 -11.89 26.87 2.32
CA MET A 329 -11.93 25.94 1.19
C MET A 329 -13.37 25.71 0.75
N ARG A 330 -13.59 25.20 -0.47
CA ARG A 330 -14.94 24.97 -1.02
C ARG A 330 -15.82 24.07 -0.16
N PHE A 331 -15.21 23.17 0.61
CA PHE A 331 -15.89 22.28 1.54
C PHE A 331 -15.95 22.82 2.98
N GLY A 332 -15.56 24.07 3.23
CA GLY A 332 -15.51 24.66 4.57
C GLY A 332 -16.83 24.60 5.33
N HIS A 333 -17.96 24.68 4.61
CA HIS A 333 -19.31 24.54 5.15
C HIS A 333 -19.64 23.12 5.67
N LEU A 334 -18.81 22.12 5.34
CA LEU A 334 -18.94 20.73 5.81
C LEU A 334 -18.07 20.45 7.05
N LEU A 335 -17.35 21.44 7.56
CA LEU A 335 -16.48 21.31 8.73
C LEU A 335 -17.24 21.66 10.01
N LYS A 336 -17.12 20.79 11.03
CA LYS A 336 -17.66 20.98 12.38
C LYS A 336 -16.50 21.21 13.35
N PRO A 337 -16.18 22.47 13.71
CA PRO A 337 -15.16 22.75 14.71
C PRO A 337 -15.62 22.23 16.07
N THR A 338 -14.81 21.37 16.69
CA THR A 338 -15.11 20.76 17.99
C THR A 338 -13.89 20.90 18.90
N VAL A 339 -14.10 21.41 20.11
CA VAL A 339 -13.04 21.53 21.12
C VAL A 339 -12.92 20.20 21.87
N PRO A 340 -11.74 19.55 21.90
CA PRO A 340 -11.58 18.30 22.63
C PRO A 340 -11.70 18.52 24.14
N LYS A 341 -12.62 17.79 24.80
CA LYS A 341 -12.88 17.90 26.25
C LYS A 341 -11.79 17.26 27.10
N VAL A 342 -11.05 16.31 26.56
CA VAL A 342 -9.89 15.68 27.22
C VAL A 342 -8.80 16.65 27.65
N PHE A 343 -8.79 17.88 27.13
CA PHE A 343 -7.84 18.92 27.51
C PHE A 343 -8.42 19.96 28.50
N GLY A 344 -9.61 19.73 29.08
CA GLY A 344 -10.31 20.65 29.98
C GLY A 344 -9.83 20.64 31.45
N GLU A 345 -10.01 21.78 32.13
CA GLU A 345 -9.63 22.20 33.50
C GLU A 345 -8.91 21.18 34.40
N GLY A 346 -7.59 21.35 34.54
CA GLY A 346 -6.78 20.69 35.59
C GLY A 346 -5.78 19.65 35.11
N ALA A 347 -5.78 19.28 33.82
CA ALA A 347 -4.71 18.47 33.25
C ALA A 347 -3.43 19.31 33.14
N GLN A 348 -2.51 19.16 34.09
CA GLN A 348 -1.13 19.60 33.91
C GLN A 348 -0.64 19.09 32.56
N GLU A 349 -0.13 20.01 31.72
CA GLU A 349 0.55 19.75 30.45
C GLU A 349 1.81 18.89 30.70
N LEU A 350 1.63 17.63 31.07
CA LEU A 350 2.70 16.67 31.12
C LEU A 350 3.07 16.37 29.66
N ASP A 351 4.26 16.85 29.30
CA ASP A 351 5.08 16.50 28.13
C ASP A 351 4.98 17.34 26.84
N VAL A 352 4.29 18.50 26.83
CA VAL A 352 4.33 19.44 25.67
C VAL A 352 5.38 20.55 25.84
N GLN A 353 5.77 20.89 27.08
CA GLN A 353 6.79 21.93 27.33
C GLN A 353 8.22 21.53 26.90
N SER A 354 8.44 20.28 26.48
CA SER A 354 9.73 19.76 26.01
C SER A 354 9.88 19.77 24.47
N ILE A 355 8.82 20.06 23.70
CA ILE A 355 8.81 19.95 22.23
C ILE A 355 8.24 21.24 21.62
N SER A 356 8.94 21.85 20.65
CA SER A 356 8.62 23.15 20.01
C SER A 356 7.34 23.18 19.13
N PHE A 357 6.33 22.39 19.46
CA PHE A 357 5.03 22.39 18.79
C PHE A 357 4.25 23.69 19.06
N SER A 358 3.34 24.00 18.14
CA SER A 358 2.41 25.11 18.31
C SER A 358 1.36 24.82 19.40
N PRO A 359 1.01 25.82 20.23
CA PRO A 359 -0.01 25.68 21.27
C PRO A 359 -1.36 25.22 20.69
N ARG A 360 -2.12 24.42 21.46
CA ARG A 360 -3.47 24.00 21.06
C ARG A 360 -4.43 25.18 21.15
N LYS A 361 -5.29 25.36 20.13
CA LYS A 361 -6.39 26.34 20.19
C LYS A 361 -7.57 25.77 20.98
N THR A 362 -8.02 26.52 22.00
CA THR A 362 -9.08 26.12 22.93
C THR A 362 -10.43 26.78 22.66
N SER A 363 -10.54 27.71 21.71
CA SER A 363 -11.79 28.35 21.32
C SER A 363 -12.05 28.27 19.81
N VAL A 364 -13.34 28.18 19.44
CA VAL A 364 -13.83 28.20 18.04
C VAL A 364 -13.95 29.64 17.53
N THR A 365 -14.05 30.60 18.44
CA THR A 365 -14.10 32.02 18.13
C THR A 365 -13.03 32.75 18.90
N GLY A 366 -12.22 33.46 18.14
CA GLY A 366 -11.31 34.49 18.55
C GLY A 366 -10.86 35.10 17.26
N ASP A 367 -11.59 36.11 16.79
CA ASP A 367 -10.98 37.12 15.94
C ASP A 367 -9.61 37.40 16.54
N VAL A 368 -8.55 37.00 15.85
CA VAL A 368 -7.31 37.76 15.95
C VAL A 368 -7.56 39.02 15.14
N SER A 369 -8.48 39.85 15.63
CA SER A 369 -8.46 41.30 15.52
C SER A 369 -7.36 41.86 16.43
N LEU A 370 -6.24 41.14 16.55
CA LEU A 370 -4.92 41.73 16.61
C LEU A 370 -4.31 41.56 15.21
N LEU A 371 -4.99 42.14 14.22
CA LEU A 371 -4.29 42.95 13.25
C LEU A 371 -3.58 44.07 14.03
N THR A 372 -2.57 43.74 14.84
CA THR A 372 -1.41 44.62 14.87
C THR A 372 -0.88 44.50 13.46
N GLN A 373 -1.35 45.40 12.61
CA GLN A 373 -0.62 45.78 11.43
C GLN A 373 0.80 46.03 11.93
N TYR A 374 1.69 45.06 11.74
CA TYR A 374 3.10 45.37 11.58
C TYR A 374 3.19 46.11 10.25
N GLN A 375 2.69 47.35 10.26
CA GLN A 375 3.11 48.38 9.34
C GLN A 375 4.57 48.59 9.71
N HIS A 376 5.47 47.86 9.04
CA HIS A 376 6.67 48.57 8.62
C HIS A 376 6.16 49.86 7.97
N PRO A 377 6.60 51.05 8.40
CA PRO A 377 6.23 52.28 7.72
C PRO A 377 6.45 52.02 6.24
N SER A 378 5.36 52.07 5.45
CA SER A 378 5.37 51.77 4.03
C SER A 378 6.12 52.89 3.34
N LEU A 379 7.42 52.81 3.47
CA LEU A 379 8.39 53.63 2.83
C LEU A 379 8.54 52.91 1.49
N SER A 380 7.66 53.27 0.54
CA SER A 380 7.59 52.71 -0.81
C SER A 380 8.84 53.12 -1.58
N TRP A 381 9.97 52.51 -1.24
CA TRP A 381 11.26 52.79 -1.84
C TRP A 381 11.46 51.85 -3.03
N GLY A 382 11.00 52.27 -4.21
CA GLY A 382 11.51 51.70 -5.45
C GLY A 382 13.01 52.03 -5.61
N LYS A 383 13.73 51.29 -6.45
CA LYS A 383 15.12 51.61 -6.84
C LYS A 383 15.28 53.06 -7.33
N ASP A 384 14.21 53.62 -7.91
CA ASP A 384 14.14 55.01 -8.37
C ASP A 384 13.82 56.01 -7.25
N SER A 385 13.07 55.61 -6.22
CA SER A 385 12.77 56.44 -5.04
C SER A 385 13.96 56.61 -4.10
N LEU A 386 14.84 55.59 -3.97
CA LEU A 386 16.08 55.67 -3.17
C LEU A 386 17.11 56.66 -3.76
N ARG A 387 16.94 57.04 -5.03
CA ARG A 387 17.78 58.03 -5.71
C ARG A 387 17.18 59.44 -5.71
N ALA A 388 15.87 59.58 -5.43
CA ALA A 388 15.21 60.87 -5.31
C ALA A 388 15.43 61.48 -3.91
N VAL A 389 15.52 62.82 -3.86
CA VAL A 389 16.09 63.66 -2.79
C VAL A 389 15.68 63.26 -1.37
N MET A 390 16.47 62.38 -0.73
CA MET A 390 16.39 62.11 0.71
C MET A 390 16.86 63.34 1.49
N SER A 391 16.20 63.67 2.61
CA SER A 391 16.68 64.74 3.48
C SER A 391 18.05 64.40 4.08
N HIS A 392 18.86 65.42 4.40
CA HIS A 392 20.19 65.23 5.01
C HIS A 392 20.15 64.37 6.29
N ILE A 393 19.05 64.46 7.04
CA ILE A 393 18.82 63.74 8.30
C ILE A 393 18.58 62.24 8.03
N GLU A 394 17.76 61.90 7.04
CA GLU A 394 17.47 60.50 6.68
C GLU A 394 18.69 59.80 6.10
N ARG A 395 19.51 60.52 5.33
CA ARG A 395 20.77 60.00 4.79
C ARG A 395 21.76 59.64 5.90
N SER A 396 21.90 60.51 6.91
CA SER A 396 22.74 60.23 8.08
C SER A 396 22.22 59.06 8.92
N LYS A 397 20.90 58.93 9.12
CA LYS A 397 20.29 57.78 9.81
C LYS A 397 20.55 56.46 9.06
N ARG A 398 20.40 56.46 7.74
CA ARG A 398 20.66 55.29 6.88
C ARG A 398 22.12 54.87 6.91
N GLU A 399 23.06 55.82 6.82
CA GLU A 399 24.50 55.53 6.93
C GLU A 399 24.87 54.94 8.29
N LYS A 400 24.29 55.45 9.39
CA LYS A 400 24.46 54.88 10.74
C LYS A 400 23.93 53.45 10.81
N MET A 401 22.72 53.19 10.30
CA MET A 401 22.12 51.85 10.27
C MET A 401 22.99 50.86 9.48
N ILE A 402 23.43 51.20 8.26
CA ILE A 402 24.30 50.35 7.43
C ILE A 402 25.63 50.05 8.13
N SER A 403 26.22 51.05 8.79
CA SER A 403 27.47 50.86 9.55
C SER A 403 27.27 49.93 10.75
N ALA A 404 26.08 49.93 11.35
CA ALA A 404 25.73 49.14 12.53
C ALA A 404 25.43 47.66 12.24
N ILE A 405 25.16 47.27 10.98
CA ILE A 405 24.90 45.87 10.60
C ILE A 405 26.08 44.97 10.99
N LYS A 406 25.80 43.91 11.74
CA LYS A 406 26.72 42.87 12.22
C LYS A 406 26.46 41.52 11.56
N LEU A 407 27.39 40.60 11.74
CA LEU A 407 27.17 39.19 11.39
C LEU A 407 26.10 38.61 12.31
N GLY A 408 25.17 37.85 11.74
CA GLY A 408 24.02 37.30 12.47
C GLY A 408 22.77 38.18 12.44
N ASP A 409 22.88 39.43 11.98
CA ASP A 409 21.70 40.30 11.79
C ASP A 409 20.85 39.81 10.62
N VAL A 410 19.53 40.02 10.72
CA VAL A 410 18.61 39.87 9.61
C VAL A 410 18.32 41.25 9.02
N ILE A 411 18.46 41.38 7.71
CA ILE A 411 18.20 42.63 7.00
C ILE A 411 17.10 42.44 5.96
N SER A 412 16.29 43.48 5.75
CA SER A 412 15.36 43.57 4.62
C SER A 412 16.04 44.24 3.44
N VAL A 413 15.78 43.76 2.22
CA VAL A 413 16.40 44.26 0.99
C VAL A 413 15.35 44.44 -0.11
N THR A 414 15.57 45.36 -1.03
CA THR A 414 14.61 45.65 -2.12
C THR A 414 14.38 44.43 -3.02
N LYS A 415 13.12 44.18 -3.41
CA LYS A 415 12.80 43.21 -4.48
C LYS A 415 13.29 43.68 -5.85
N ASP A 416 13.50 42.73 -6.74
CA ASP A 416 13.80 43.02 -8.15
C ASP A 416 12.58 43.67 -8.82
N GLY A 417 12.83 44.60 -9.74
CA GLY A 417 11.78 45.35 -10.43
C GLY A 417 10.87 44.48 -11.33
N PRO A 418 9.91 45.08 -12.06
CA PRO A 418 8.88 44.37 -12.82
C PRO A 418 9.39 43.40 -13.91
N ASN A 419 10.69 43.45 -14.25
CA ASN A 419 11.35 42.53 -15.17
C ASN A 419 11.95 41.28 -14.49
N SER A 420 11.66 41.05 -13.21
CA SER A 420 12.12 39.84 -12.51
C SER A 420 11.52 38.58 -13.11
N VAL A 421 12.34 37.53 -13.24
CA VAL A 421 11.88 36.17 -13.58
C VAL A 421 10.92 35.65 -12.49
N TRP A 422 11.11 36.11 -11.26
CA TRP A 422 10.27 35.78 -10.12
C TRP A 422 9.09 36.74 -10.01
N LYS A 423 7.92 36.25 -10.43
CA LYS A 423 6.65 36.94 -10.23
C LYS A 423 6.03 36.48 -8.92
N ASP A 424 5.69 37.43 -8.07
CA ASP A 424 4.86 37.13 -6.92
C ASP A 424 3.48 36.72 -7.39
N GLU A 425 3.05 35.57 -6.91
CA GLU A 425 1.71 35.12 -7.22
C GLU A 425 0.74 35.77 -6.24
N THR A 426 -0.27 36.43 -6.80
CA THR A 426 -1.33 37.04 -6.01
C THR A 426 -2.08 35.94 -5.25
N SER A 427 -2.16 36.11 -3.93
CA SER A 427 -2.95 35.31 -3.00
C SER A 427 -3.82 36.25 -2.19
N ARG A 428 -5.08 35.86 -1.92
CA ARG A 428 -5.99 36.61 -1.04
C ARG A 428 -5.50 36.68 0.41
N TRP A 429 -4.55 35.83 0.79
CA TRP A 429 -3.95 35.78 2.13
C TRP A 429 -2.63 36.54 2.22
N LYS A 430 -2.12 37.07 1.10
CA LYS A 430 -0.83 37.76 1.03
C LYS A 430 -1.05 39.26 0.85
N THR A 431 -0.50 40.07 1.74
CA THR A 431 -0.27 41.49 1.50
C THR A 431 0.90 41.67 0.53
N GLU A 432 0.78 42.60 -0.43
CA GLU A 432 1.91 42.92 -1.30
C GLU A 432 3.08 43.41 -0.45
N ASP A 433 4.20 42.69 -0.58
CA ASP A 433 5.37 42.94 0.23
C ASP A 433 6.53 43.23 -0.71
N HIS A 434 7.20 44.37 -0.52
CA HIS A 434 8.16 44.89 -1.49
C HIS A 434 9.62 44.58 -1.13
N CYS A 435 9.86 43.71 -0.14
CA CYS A 435 11.21 43.32 0.29
C CYS A 435 11.46 41.81 0.37
N TRP A 436 12.74 41.43 0.27
CA TRP A 436 13.30 40.14 0.64
C TRP A 436 14.02 40.23 1.99
N TYR A 437 14.24 39.11 2.66
CA TYR A 437 14.95 39.06 3.95
C TYR A 437 16.22 38.23 3.83
N LEU A 438 17.31 38.72 4.41
CA LEU A 438 18.64 38.11 4.32
C LEU A 438 19.27 38.01 5.70
N TYR A 439 19.71 36.82 6.08
CA TYR A 439 20.55 36.57 7.24
C TYR A 439 22.02 36.81 6.92
N VAL A 440 22.67 37.78 7.56
CA VAL A 440 24.02 38.25 7.20
C VAL A 440 25.11 37.30 7.71
N GLN A 441 25.90 36.75 6.78
CA GLN A 441 27.04 35.87 7.06
C GLN A 441 28.40 36.53 6.88
N ALA A 442 28.50 37.53 5.99
CA ALA A 442 29.74 38.28 5.81
C ALA A 442 29.46 39.74 5.44
N LYS A 443 30.32 40.64 5.93
CA LYS A 443 30.33 42.08 5.62
C LYS A 443 31.66 42.44 4.98
N HIS A 444 31.63 42.90 3.73
CA HIS A 444 32.81 43.34 3.00
C HIS A 444 32.79 44.84 2.79
N GLN A 445 33.97 45.47 2.88
CA GLN A 445 34.15 46.87 2.55
C GLN A 445 35.00 46.99 1.28
N SER A 446 34.50 47.73 0.30
CA SER A 446 35.26 48.05 -0.92
C SER A 446 36.30 49.14 -0.68
N SER A 447 37.25 49.28 -1.62
CA SER A 447 38.24 50.36 -1.65
C SER A 447 37.60 51.76 -1.67
N ARG A 448 36.34 51.89 -2.11
CA ARG A 448 35.56 53.13 -2.09
C ARG A 448 34.70 53.32 -0.82
N LYS A 449 35.00 52.59 0.26
CA LYS A 449 34.24 52.58 1.53
C LYS A 449 32.77 52.14 1.45
N LYS A 450 32.30 51.59 0.33
CA LYS A 450 30.96 50.99 0.22
C LYS A 450 30.92 49.58 0.80
N TYR A 451 29.86 49.24 1.52
CA TYR A 451 29.63 47.91 2.07
C TYR A 451 28.87 46.98 1.12
N TYR A 452 29.20 45.70 1.20
CA TYR A 452 28.55 44.59 0.51
C TYR A 452 28.30 43.45 1.49
N PHE A 453 27.15 42.81 1.39
CA PHE A 453 26.71 41.77 2.32
C PHE A 453 26.55 40.43 1.59
N HIS A 454 27.02 39.35 2.23
CA HIS A 454 26.62 37.99 1.90
C HIS A 454 25.76 37.42 3.01
N GLY A 455 24.87 36.50 2.63
CA GLY A 455 23.96 35.90 3.56
C GLY A 455 23.17 34.75 3.00
N ILE A 456 22.35 34.19 3.87
CA ILE A 456 21.34 33.18 3.55
C ILE A 456 19.99 33.89 3.40
N TRP A 457 19.22 33.50 2.40
CA TRP A 457 17.88 34.03 2.20
C TRP A 457 16.89 33.45 3.20
N LEU A 458 15.97 34.31 3.67
CA LEU A 458 14.83 33.90 4.47
C LEU A 458 13.57 33.96 3.61
N TYR A 459 12.71 32.97 3.78
CA TYR A 459 11.47 32.82 3.02
C TYR A 459 10.25 33.07 3.88
N LYS A 460 9.25 33.74 3.29
CA LYS A 460 7.91 33.78 3.86
C LYS A 460 7.16 32.49 3.55
N PRO A 461 6.07 32.17 4.26
CA PRO A 461 5.21 31.05 3.90
C PRO A 461 4.74 31.09 2.43
N SER A 462 4.57 32.30 1.87
CA SER A 462 4.18 32.45 0.46
C SER A 462 5.29 32.10 -0.55
N ASP A 463 6.54 32.00 -0.10
CA ASP A 463 7.69 31.68 -0.95
C ASP A 463 8.05 30.19 -0.93
N THR A 464 7.41 29.41 -0.06
CA THR A 464 7.58 27.95 0.06
C THR A 464 6.43 27.21 -0.65
N SER A 465 6.39 25.88 -0.49
CA SER A 465 5.26 25.04 -0.97
C SER A 465 3.90 25.39 -0.36
N CYS A 466 3.85 26.25 0.66
CA CYS A 466 2.61 26.85 1.15
C CYS A 466 1.99 27.86 0.19
N ALA A 467 2.82 28.62 -0.55
CA ALA A 467 2.42 29.48 -1.65
C ALA A 467 1.13 30.29 -1.42
N LYS A 468 0.02 29.87 -2.04
CA LYS A 468 -1.28 30.58 -2.03
C LYS A 468 -2.21 30.19 -0.88
N MET A 469 -1.80 29.25 -0.04
CA MET A 469 -2.63 28.72 1.04
C MET A 469 -2.69 29.65 2.24
N LYS A 470 -3.67 29.42 3.11
CA LYS A 470 -3.73 30.13 4.39
C LYS A 470 -2.72 29.50 5.33
N TYR A 471 -1.68 30.25 5.68
CA TYR A 471 -0.74 29.90 6.73
C TYR A 471 -1.14 30.59 8.04
N PRO A 472 -1.14 29.88 9.19
CA PRO A 472 -1.70 30.41 10.43
C PRO A 472 -0.88 31.54 11.06
N TYR A 473 0.41 31.68 10.76
CA TYR A 473 1.30 32.67 11.39
C TYR A 473 1.97 33.60 10.37
N PRO A 474 1.45 34.81 10.17
CA PRO A 474 1.96 35.74 9.15
C PRO A 474 3.35 36.32 9.47
N ASN A 475 3.77 36.29 10.73
CA ASN A 475 5.07 36.78 11.22
C ASN A 475 6.18 35.71 11.25
N GLU A 476 5.91 34.49 10.80
CA GLU A 476 6.94 33.44 10.72
C GLU A 476 7.77 33.56 9.43
N LEU A 477 9.10 33.46 9.56
CA LEU A 477 10.02 33.30 8.44
C LEU A 477 10.72 31.93 8.52
N PHE A 478 11.17 31.42 7.37
CA PHE A 478 11.92 30.18 7.25
C PHE A 478 13.35 30.46 6.78
N LEU A 479 14.34 29.92 7.48
CA LEU A 479 15.74 29.96 7.02
C LEU A 479 15.94 29.02 5.84
N SER A 480 16.51 29.46 4.73
CA SER A 480 16.79 28.58 3.58
C SER A 480 18.21 28.04 3.56
N ASP A 481 18.53 27.17 2.61
CA ASP A 481 19.90 26.80 2.22
C ASP A 481 20.43 27.62 1.03
N ASN A 482 19.61 28.55 0.52
CA ASN A 482 19.99 29.41 -0.60
C ASN A 482 20.77 30.62 -0.10
N CYS A 483 21.99 30.78 -0.60
CA CYS A 483 22.90 31.83 -0.16
C CYS A 483 23.46 32.65 -1.34
N THR A 484 23.99 33.83 -1.04
CA THR A 484 24.60 34.74 -2.03
C THR A 484 26.10 34.52 -2.20
N CYS A 485 26.65 33.38 -1.78
CA CYS A 485 28.10 33.12 -1.76
C CYS A 485 28.68 32.65 -3.11
N GLY A 486 27.86 32.23 -4.07
CA GLY A 486 28.31 31.57 -5.31
C GLY A 486 29.03 32.45 -6.34
N SER A 487 28.85 33.78 -6.33
CA SER A 487 29.58 34.69 -7.22
C SER A 487 29.73 36.10 -6.63
N ARG A 488 30.74 36.87 -7.09
CA ARG A 488 30.93 38.28 -6.65
C ARG A 488 29.75 39.18 -7.02
N ASP A 489 29.02 38.84 -8.08
CA ASP A 489 27.86 39.59 -8.57
C ASP A 489 26.58 39.33 -7.75
N SER A 490 26.56 38.26 -6.95
CA SER A 490 25.44 37.91 -6.08
C SER A 490 25.40 38.74 -4.77
N ARG A 491 26.42 39.57 -4.53
CA ARG A 491 26.55 40.40 -3.33
C ARG A 491 25.45 41.44 -3.24
N ILE A 492 24.89 41.63 -2.05
CA ILE A 492 23.92 42.70 -1.83
C ILE A 492 24.67 44.00 -1.54
N PRO A 493 24.61 45.02 -2.41
CA PRO A 493 25.20 46.31 -2.12
C PRO A 493 24.40 47.03 -1.03
N GLN A 494 25.07 47.84 -0.21
CA GLN A 494 24.44 48.64 0.84
C GLN A 494 23.25 49.50 0.36
N ASP A 495 23.25 49.89 -0.91
CA ASP A 495 22.23 50.75 -1.51
C ASP A 495 20.87 50.03 -1.63
N GLU A 496 20.85 48.68 -1.56
CA GLU A 496 19.64 47.86 -1.65
C GLU A 496 19.10 47.40 -0.28
N VAL A 497 19.79 47.72 0.81
CA VAL A 497 19.34 47.41 2.18
C VAL A 497 18.25 48.40 2.59
N ILE A 498 17.13 47.91 3.10
CA ILE A 498 16.01 48.73 3.56
C ILE A 498 16.17 48.99 5.06
N ASP A 499 16.19 47.94 5.89
CA ASP A 499 16.25 48.04 7.35
C ASP A 499 16.85 46.78 8.02
N ILE A 500 17.21 46.89 9.30
CA ILE A 500 17.56 45.74 10.17
C ILE A 500 16.28 45.23 10.83
N VAL A 501 16.00 43.93 10.67
CA VAL A 501 14.75 43.31 11.13
C VAL A 501 15.03 42.54 12.43
N PRO A 502 14.35 42.86 13.54
CA PRO A 502 14.46 42.07 14.77
C PRO A 502 13.80 40.70 14.55
N VAL A 503 14.51 39.64 14.91
CA VAL A 503 14.05 38.26 14.73
C VAL A 503 14.28 37.43 15.99
N VAL A 504 13.23 36.73 16.44
CA VAL A 504 13.30 35.76 17.53
C VAL A 504 13.67 34.38 16.95
N TRP A 505 14.92 33.97 17.18
CA TRP A 505 15.40 32.64 16.79
C TRP A 505 14.89 31.58 17.75
N HIS A 506 14.43 30.45 17.22
CA HIS A 506 13.73 29.39 17.97
C HIS A 506 12.47 29.90 18.70
N GLY A 507 11.85 30.96 18.17
CA GLY A 507 10.63 31.56 18.73
C GLY A 507 9.39 30.69 18.53
N LEU A 508 8.33 31.02 19.27
CA LEU A 508 7.05 30.30 19.24
C LEU A 508 5.98 31.08 18.45
N PRO A 509 4.89 30.44 18.03
CA PRO A 509 3.80 31.15 17.35
C PRO A 509 3.08 32.21 18.19
N SER A 510 3.33 32.27 19.51
CA SER A 510 2.83 33.31 20.41
C SER A 510 3.64 34.62 20.36
N GLU A 511 4.78 34.63 19.67
CA GLU A 511 5.62 35.83 19.53
C GLU A 511 4.88 36.92 18.74
N THR A 512 5.02 38.17 19.18
CA THR A 512 4.49 39.34 18.45
C THR A 512 5.40 39.78 17.31
N ASP A 513 6.71 39.55 17.48
CA ASP A 513 7.74 39.92 16.51
C ASP A 513 7.92 38.82 15.46
N ILE A 514 8.76 39.10 14.46
CA ILE A 514 9.13 38.08 13.46
C ILE A 514 9.91 36.98 14.17
N PHE A 515 9.52 35.72 13.97
CA PHE A 515 10.19 34.57 14.56
C PHE A 515 10.57 33.53 13.51
N ILE A 516 11.59 32.73 13.84
CA ILE A 516 12.07 31.62 13.01
C ILE A 516 12.31 30.41 13.90
N ARG A 517 11.61 29.31 13.62
CA ARG A 517 11.82 28.01 14.29
C ARG A 517 12.07 26.86 13.33
N GLN A 518 11.87 27.08 12.04
CA GLN A 518 12.05 26.07 11.00
C GLN A 518 12.93 26.59 9.87
N ALA A 519 13.57 25.66 9.16
CA ALA A 519 14.30 25.92 7.93
C ALA A 519 13.57 25.27 6.74
N TYR A 520 13.62 25.91 5.58
CA TYR A 520 13.10 25.42 4.31
C TYR A 520 14.25 25.14 3.35
N LEU A 521 14.57 23.86 3.19
CA LEU A 521 15.71 23.41 2.42
C LEU A 521 15.29 23.00 1.00
N CYS A 522 16.28 22.77 0.14
CA CYS A 522 16.11 22.19 -1.18
C CYS A 522 15.23 20.92 -1.17
N ASN A 523 14.57 20.68 -2.30
CA ASN A 523 13.56 19.61 -2.47
C ASN A 523 12.34 19.78 -1.54
N ASP A 524 11.99 21.03 -1.22
CA ASP A 524 10.78 21.42 -0.49
C ASP A 524 10.65 20.78 0.89
N LYS A 525 11.76 20.73 1.62
CA LYS A 525 11.85 20.11 2.95
C LYS A 525 11.75 21.17 4.04
N PHE A 526 10.74 21.04 4.91
CA PHE A 526 10.69 21.78 6.17
C PHE A 526 11.37 20.96 7.25
N VAL A 527 12.34 21.56 7.94
CA VAL A 527 13.05 20.91 9.06
C VAL A 527 13.10 21.82 10.27
N THR A 528 13.32 21.23 11.45
CA THR A 528 13.53 22.01 12.67
C THR A 528 14.80 22.84 12.49
N LEU A 529 14.74 24.13 12.84
CA LEU A 529 15.93 24.98 12.78
C LEU A 529 17.00 24.43 13.73
N ARG A 530 18.23 24.31 13.22
CA ARG A 530 19.45 23.99 13.97
C ARG A 530 20.45 25.11 13.73
N ASP A 531 21.32 25.38 14.69
CA ASP A 531 22.34 26.42 14.55
C ASP A 531 23.28 26.16 13.37
N GLU A 532 23.52 24.89 13.06
CA GLU A 532 24.21 24.47 11.86
C GLU A 532 23.65 25.19 10.62
N HIS A 533 22.32 25.23 10.43
CA HIS A 533 21.69 25.82 9.24
C HIS A 533 22.03 27.31 9.03
N LYS A 534 22.47 28.03 10.08
CA LYS A 534 22.88 29.44 9.97
C LYS A 534 24.21 29.62 9.22
N THR A 535 24.92 28.54 8.90
CA THR A 535 26.16 28.56 8.09
C THR A 535 25.92 27.88 6.76
N CYS A 536 26.19 28.58 5.65
CA CYS A 536 25.95 28.03 4.31
C CYS A 536 27.00 26.98 3.95
N GLU A 537 26.65 26.07 3.04
CA GLU A 537 27.54 24.97 2.63
C GLU A 537 28.86 25.45 2.05
N HIS A 538 28.85 26.56 1.29
CA HIS A 538 30.07 27.17 0.73
C HIS A 538 31.07 27.63 1.79
N LEU A 539 30.60 28.13 2.93
CA LEU A 539 31.48 28.52 4.04
C LEU A 539 31.93 27.31 4.86
N ARG A 540 31.13 26.23 4.91
CA ARG A 540 31.49 24.97 5.56
C ARG A 540 32.52 24.16 4.77
N THR A 541 32.47 24.20 3.44
CA THR A 541 33.39 23.44 2.56
C THR A 541 34.78 24.08 2.47
N LEU A 542 34.89 25.40 2.65
CA LEU A 542 36.20 26.07 2.80
C LEU A 542 36.99 25.58 4.05
N GLU A 543 36.31 24.97 5.01
CA GLU A 543 36.92 24.32 6.19
C GLU A 543 37.09 22.80 6.03
N ARG A 544 36.55 22.17 4.97
CA ARG A 544 36.60 20.72 4.71
C ARG A 544 37.14 20.42 3.31
N ASP A 545 38.46 20.41 3.16
CA ASP A 545 39.13 19.82 1.99
C ASP A 545 38.86 18.31 1.93
N SER A 546 38.00 17.86 1.00
CA SER A 546 37.65 16.45 0.73
C SER A 546 37.07 15.67 1.95
N PRO A 547 36.16 14.69 1.77
CA PRO A 547 35.84 13.80 2.89
C PRO A 547 37.13 13.09 3.31
N SER A 548 37.55 13.30 4.56
CA SER A 548 38.74 12.62 5.08
C SER A 548 38.56 11.10 4.93
N PRO A 549 39.64 10.34 4.69
CA PRO A 549 39.60 8.87 4.63
C PRO A 549 38.84 8.22 5.81
N SER A 550 38.92 8.83 6.99
CA SER A 550 38.18 8.41 8.19
C SER A 550 36.66 8.55 8.06
N THR A 551 36.15 9.54 7.33
CA THR A 551 34.70 9.75 7.14
C THR A 551 34.09 8.67 6.26
N ILE A 552 34.79 8.24 5.20
CA ILE A 552 34.33 7.17 4.31
C ILE A 552 34.30 5.82 5.05
N ILE A 553 35.36 5.50 5.80
CA ILE A 553 35.44 4.26 6.59
C ILE A 553 34.32 4.22 7.65
N ASN A 554 34.00 5.36 8.29
CA ASN A 554 32.90 5.42 9.25
C ASN A 554 31.52 5.20 8.61
N ARG A 555 31.32 5.64 7.35
CA ARG A 555 30.07 5.43 6.61
C ARG A 555 29.96 4.02 6.05
N PHE A 556 31.08 3.41 5.67
CA PHE A 556 31.16 2.09 5.05
C PHE A 556 32.22 1.24 5.77
N PRO A 557 31.89 0.66 6.93
CA PRO A 557 32.85 -0.16 7.67
C PRO A 557 33.19 -1.45 6.91
N ILE A 558 34.33 -2.06 7.26
CA ILE A 558 34.70 -3.40 6.78
C ILE A 558 33.58 -4.40 7.16
N GLY A 559 33.23 -5.27 6.23
CA GLY A 559 32.13 -6.22 6.32
C GLY A 559 30.78 -5.66 5.85
N GLN A 560 30.64 -4.35 5.65
CA GLN A 560 29.40 -3.75 5.16
C GLN A 560 29.11 -4.20 3.73
N THR A 561 27.85 -4.54 3.46
CA THR A 561 27.37 -4.86 2.12
C THR A 561 26.86 -3.62 1.38
N ILE A 562 27.24 -3.52 0.11
CA ILE A 562 27.00 -2.37 -0.76
C ILE A 562 26.46 -2.79 -2.13
N LEU A 563 25.86 -1.84 -2.84
CA LEU A 563 25.57 -1.96 -4.27
C LEU A 563 26.49 -1.03 -5.05
N ALA A 564 27.24 -1.59 -6.00
CA ALA A 564 28.20 -0.85 -6.80
C ALA A 564 28.17 -1.30 -8.27
N LEU A 565 28.49 -0.37 -9.17
CA LEU A 565 28.77 -0.72 -10.57
C LEU A 565 30.08 -1.54 -10.60
N PRO A 566 30.09 -2.72 -11.23
CA PRO A 566 31.30 -3.52 -11.30
C PRO A 566 32.44 -2.76 -12.00
N PRO A 567 33.64 -2.70 -11.40
CA PRO A 567 34.71 -1.82 -11.90
C PRO A 567 35.31 -2.28 -13.24
N GLN A 568 35.29 -3.58 -13.53
CA GLN A 568 35.99 -4.17 -14.68
C GLN A 568 35.07 -4.97 -15.63
N ARG A 569 33.77 -5.07 -15.34
CA ARG A 569 32.82 -5.88 -16.13
C ARG A 569 31.52 -5.15 -16.39
N LYS A 570 30.87 -5.46 -17.51
CA LYS A 570 29.48 -5.05 -17.75
C LYS A 570 28.55 -6.01 -17.02
N SER A 571 27.69 -5.48 -16.16
CA SER A 571 26.59 -6.24 -15.55
C SER A 571 25.31 -6.07 -16.37
N LYS A 572 24.44 -7.10 -16.36
CA LYS A 572 23.07 -7.02 -16.88
C LYS A 572 22.12 -6.27 -15.93
N ASN A 573 22.48 -6.18 -14.65
CA ASN A 573 21.68 -5.61 -13.56
C ASN A 573 22.13 -4.21 -13.16
N ASP A 574 23.09 -3.63 -13.89
CA ASP A 574 23.83 -2.41 -13.56
C ASP A 574 24.60 -2.50 -12.23
N LEU A 575 23.89 -2.37 -11.10
CA LEU A 575 24.46 -2.44 -9.75
C LEU A 575 24.50 -3.89 -9.23
N GLU A 576 25.63 -4.28 -8.67
CA GLU A 576 25.84 -5.62 -8.11
C GLU A 576 26.19 -5.56 -6.62
N PRO A 577 25.81 -6.59 -5.84
CA PRO A 577 26.09 -6.65 -4.42
C PRO A 577 27.54 -7.07 -4.14
N TYR A 578 28.16 -6.36 -3.21
CA TYR A 578 29.53 -6.59 -2.76
C TYR A 578 29.63 -6.51 -1.23
N GLU A 579 30.60 -7.20 -0.64
CA GLU A 579 31.03 -7.02 0.75
C GLU A 579 32.37 -6.28 0.78
N ILE A 580 32.53 -5.30 1.67
CA ILE A 580 33.79 -4.57 1.85
C ILE A 580 34.78 -5.42 2.65
N VAL A 581 35.92 -5.78 2.06
CA VAL A 581 36.92 -6.65 2.71
C VAL A 581 38.01 -5.86 3.41
N LYS A 582 38.57 -4.85 2.74
CA LYS A 582 39.65 -4.02 3.29
C LYS A 582 39.84 -2.71 2.51
N TYR A 583 40.41 -1.72 3.19
CA TYR A 583 40.91 -0.49 2.59
C TYR A 583 42.43 -0.57 2.38
N ASP A 584 42.93 -0.02 1.28
CA ASP A 584 44.37 0.11 1.04
C ASP A 584 44.90 1.40 1.70
N GLU A 585 45.71 1.23 2.74
CA GLU A 585 46.28 2.33 3.55
C GLU A 585 47.51 2.98 2.90
N LYS A 586 48.09 2.39 1.84
CA LYS A 586 49.40 2.80 1.29
C LYS A 586 49.31 3.72 0.07
N SER A 587 48.11 3.99 -0.46
CA SER A 587 47.93 4.77 -1.69
C SER A 587 47.37 6.17 -1.40
N PRO A 588 47.88 7.23 -2.06
CA PRO A 588 47.30 8.58 -1.96
C PRO A 588 45.87 8.67 -2.52
N LYS A 589 45.46 7.69 -3.34
CA LYS A 589 44.08 7.43 -3.72
C LYS A 589 43.59 6.21 -2.95
N GLN A 590 42.64 6.39 -2.04
CA GLN A 590 42.14 5.30 -1.19
C GLN A 590 41.37 4.26 -2.02
N TYR A 591 41.93 3.06 -2.17
CA TYR A 591 41.27 1.93 -2.82
C TYR A 591 40.60 1.02 -1.79
N VAL A 592 39.56 0.32 -2.22
CA VAL A 592 38.82 -0.66 -1.43
C VAL A 592 38.78 -1.99 -2.17
N THR A 593 39.06 -3.09 -1.47
CA THR A 593 38.87 -4.46 -1.97
C THR A 593 37.47 -4.92 -1.62
N LEU A 594 36.74 -5.41 -2.61
CA LEU A 594 35.33 -5.80 -2.52
C LEU A 594 35.18 -7.28 -2.86
N ARG A 595 34.55 -8.07 -2.00
CA ARG A 595 34.18 -9.46 -2.28
C ARG A 595 32.90 -9.48 -3.11
N ARG A 596 32.89 -10.30 -4.16
CA ARG A 596 31.77 -10.47 -5.08
C ARG A 596 30.71 -11.38 -4.46
N LEU A 597 29.48 -10.89 -4.38
CA LEU A 597 28.32 -11.70 -4.05
C LEU A 597 27.55 -11.97 -5.35
N ILE A 598 27.68 -13.18 -5.88
CA ILE A 598 27.19 -13.52 -7.22
C ILE A 598 25.74 -13.99 -7.14
N ARG A 599 24.86 -13.53 -8.03
CA ARG A 599 23.47 -14.02 -8.08
C ARG A 599 23.42 -15.51 -8.43
N ARG A 600 22.62 -16.30 -7.71
CA ARG A 600 22.51 -17.76 -7.93
C ARG A 600 22.09 -18.10 -9.37
N SER A 601 21.23 -17.27 -9.95
CA SER A 601 20.76 -17.39 -11.34
C SER A 601 21.87 -17.31 -12.39
N GLU A 602 23.01 -16.69 -12.08
CA GLU A 602 24.16 -16.58 -13.01
C GLU A 602 25.01 -17.86 -13.01
N PHE A 603 24.93 -18.66 -11.95
CA PHE A 603 25.73 -19.87 -11.79
C PHE A 603 25.03 -21.12 -12.35
N ASN A 604 23.70 -21.23 -12.20
CA ASN A 604 22.94 -22.37 -12.71
C ASN A 604 21.57 -21.96 -13.27
N GLN A 605 21.43 -21.97 -14.60
CA GLN A 605 20.18 -21.59 -15.29
C GLN A 605 19.08 -22.66 -15.21
N ILE A 606 19.40 -23.86 -14.74
CA ILE A 606 18.47 -25.01 -14.70
C ILE A 606 17.66 -25.02 -13.39
N VAL A 607 18.20 -24.44 -12.31
CA VAL A 607 17.57 -24.44 -10.99
C VAL A 607 16.73 -23.17 -10.82
N SER A 608 15.44 -23.34 -10.56
CA SER A 608 14.56 -22.23 -10.17
C SER A 608 15.04 -21.67 -8.83
N CYS A 609 15.52 -20.42 -8.82
CA CYS A 609 16.07 -19.72 -7.66
C CYS A 609 15.45 -18.33 -7.52
N ARG A 610 15.52 -17.74 -6.32
CA ARG A 610 14.90 -16.43 -6.08
C ARG A 610 15.73 -15.31 -6.72
N PRO A 611 15.12 -14.23 -7.24
CA PRO A 611 15.86 -13.14 -7.90
C PRO A 611 16.92 -12.44 -7.02
N ASN A 612 16.73 -12.44 -5.70
CA ASN A 612 17.63 -11.82 -4.72
C ASN A 612 18.54 -12.83 -4.00
N GLU A 613 18.62 -14.06 -4.50
CA GLU A 613 19.48 -15.09 -3.94
C GLU A 613 20.92 -14.95 -4.45
N LEU A 614 21.86 -14.92 -3.52
CA LEU A 614 23.29 -14.70 -3.75
C LEU A 614 24.10 -15.91 -3.29
N ILE A 615 25.28 -16.04 -3.88
CA ILE A 615 26.31 -17.01 -3.56
C ILE A 615 27.46 -16.25 -2.92
N TYR A 616 27.90 -16.73 -1.76
CA TYR A 616 29.12 -16.24 -1.13
C TYR A 616 30.36 -16.79 -1.85
N THR A 617 31.28 -15.93 -2.27
CA THR A 617 32.48 -16.31 -3.04
C THR A 617 33.72 -15.69 -2.44
N ASP A 618 34.91 -16.22 -2.76
CA ASP A 618 36.19 -15.61 -2.42
C ASP A 618 36.74 -14.68 -3.53
N LEU A 619 35.96 -14.47 -4.59
CA LEU A 619 36.34 -13.59 -5.69
C LEU A 619 36.30 -12.12 -5.25
N THR A 620 37.36 -11.37 -5.57
CA THR A 620 37.47 -9.95 -5.19
C THR A 620 37.66 -9.03 -6.39
N ASP A 621 37.06 -7.84 -6.33
CA ASP A 621 37.29 -6.70 -7.21
C ASP A 621 37.95 -5.54 -6.43
N ILE A 622 38.57 -4.58 -7.13
CA ILE A 622 39.14 -3.37 -6.52
C ILE A 622 38.45 -2.13 -7.10
N MET A 623 38.07 -1.19 -6.22
CA MET A 623 37.41 0.07 -6.58
C MET A 623 38.02 1.24 -5.80
N LEU A 624 37.83 2.47 -6.27
CA LEU A 624 38.12 3.66 -5.47
C LEU A 624 37.05 3.83 -4.38
N ALA A 625 37.48 4.20 -3.17
CA ALA A 625 36.60 4.35 -2.01
C ALA A 625 35.59 5.50 -2.17
N ASP A 626 35.90 6.51 -2.99
CA ASP A 626 35.02 7.63 -3.32
C ASP A 626 33.80 7.23 -4.17
N LYS A 627 33.84 6.05 -4.82
CA LYS A 627 32.73 5.49 -5.59
C LYS A 627 31.73 4.70 -4.73
N LEU A 628 31.98 4.56 -3.43
CA LEU A 628 31.04 3.94 -2.50
C LEU A 628 29.87 4.89 -2.24
N ASP A 629 28.66 4.45 -2.57
CA ASP A 629 27.46 5.29 -2.46
C ASP A 629 26.32 4.63 -1.65
N LYS A 630 25.97 3.38 -2.02
CA LYS A 630 24.75 2.71 -1.54
C LYS A 630 25.05 1.44 -0.74
N THR A 631 24.39 1.29 0.39
CA THR A 631 24.36 0.04 1.15
C THR A 631 23.22 -0.86 0.68
N CYS A 632 23.33 -2.16 0.95
CA CYS A 632 22.25 -3.13 0.77
C CYS A 632 22.18 -4.07 1.97
N LEU A 633 21.03 -4.72 2.15
CA LEU A 633 20.80 -5.68 3.22
C LEU A 633 21.12 -7.07 2.69
N VAL A 634 22.03 -7.80 3.33
CA VAL A 634 22.35 -9.19 2.98
C VAL A 634 22.29 -10.04 4.24
N ARG A 635 21.62 -11.19 4.18
CA ARG A 635 21.53 -12.12 5.32
C ARG A 635 21.57 -13.57 4.87
N PHE A 636 22.11 -14.43 5.72
CA PHE A 636 22.18 -15.87 5.47
C PHE A 636 20.88 -16.56 5.88
N TYR A 637 20.42 -17.52 5.06
CA TYR A 637 19.27 -18.39 5.34
C TYR A 637 19.56 -19.80 4.80
N THR A 638 18.96 -20.83 5.41
CA THR A 638 19.11 -22.21 4.92
C THR A 638 18.18 -22.50 3.74
N GLU A 639 18.51 -23.53 2.94
CA GLU A 639 17.61 -23.97 1.86
C GLU A 639 16.26 -24.49 2.40
N GLU A 640 16.24 -25.03 3.63
CA GLU A 640 15.02 -25.45 4.32
C GLU A 640 14.13 -24.26 4.68
N GLU A 641 14.71 -23.15 5.16
CA GLU A 641 13.94 -21.93 5.45
C GLU A 641 13.31 -21.32 4.21
N ILE A 642 13.95 -21.49 3.05
CA ILE A 642 13.42 -21.03 1.76
C ILE A 642 12.30 -21.93 1.27
N SER A 643 12.53 -23.25 1.26
CA SER A 643 11.52 -24.21 0.78
C SER A 643 10.27 -24.23 1.65
N SER A 644 10.41 -23.95 2.95
CA SER A 644 9.30 -23.79 3.89
C SER A 644 8.66 -22.38 3.89
N GLY A 645 9.18 -21.43 3.11
CA GLY A 645 8.63 -20.06 3.05
C GLY A 645 8.83 -19.24 4.33
N ASN A 646 9.76 -19.64 5.21
CA ASN A 646 9.98 -19.05 6.53
C ASN A 646 10.89 -17.82 6.53
N VAL A 647 11.38 -17.38 5.37
CA VAL A 647 12.16 -16.14 5.23
C VAL A 647 11.27 -14.92 5.55
N PRO A 648 11.61 -14.07 6.54
CA PRO A 648 10.82 -12.89 6.88
C PRO A 648 11.01 -11.73 5.89
N ALA A 649 10.06 -10.79 5.89
CA ALA A 649 10.22 -9.52 5.18
C ALA A 649 11.37 -8.70 5.81
N PRO A 650 12.12 -7.90 5.01
CA PRO A 650 11.95 -7.66 3.58
C PRO A 650 12.60 -8.75 2.68
N TYR A 651 13.35 -9.69 3.25
CA TYR A 651 14.13 -10.67 2.50
C TYR A 651 13.28 -11.59 1.61
N CYS A 652 12.04 -11.86 2.00
CA CYS A 652 11.08 -12.62 1.19
C CYS A 652 10.40 -11.83 0.07
N ARG A 653 10.76 -10.56 -0.14
CA ARG A 653 10.23 -9.69 -1.21
C ARG A 653 11.14 -9.65 -2.44
N ASP A 654 11.91 -10.70 -2.68
CA ASP A 654 12.65 -10.94 -3.93
C ASP A 654 13.53 -9.77 -4.42
N GLY A 655 14.09 -8.98 -3.50
CA GLY A 655 15.02 -7.88 -3.81
C GLY A 655 14.48 -6.50 -3.47
N SER A 656 13.19 -6.37 -3.14
CA SER A 656 12.64 -5.10 -2.67
C SER A 656 13.40 -4.58 -1.44
N SER A 657 13.57 -3.26 -1.37
CA SER A 657 14.39 -2.58 -0.35
C SER A 657 15.88 -2.92 -0.39
N ASN A 658 16.40 -3.36 -1.55
CA ASN A 658 17.79 -3.79 -1.71
C ASN A 658 18.17 -4.91 -0.73
N ALA A 659 17.23 -5.83 -0.48
CA ALA A 659 17.39 -6.94 0.46
C ALA A 659 17.66 -8.26 -0.27
N PHE A 660 18.78 -8.89 0.05
CA PHE A 660 19.29 -10.10 -0.56
C PHE A 660 19.51 -11.20 0.48
N ILE A 661 19.49 -12.44 0.00
CA ILE A 661 19.73 -13.62 0.83
C ILE A 661 20.94 -14.40 0.31
N ILE A 662 21.71 -15.00 1.20
CA ILE A 662 22.77 -15.95 0.85
C ILE A 662 22.39 -17.32 1.40
N THR A 663 22.48 -18.33 0.54
CA THR A 663 22.09 -19.72 0.85
C THR A 663 23.20 -20.71 0.58
N MET A 664 24.10 -20.35 -0.32
CA MET A 664 25.18 -21.20 -0.81
C MET A 664 26.49 -20.43 -0.75
N ARG A 665 27.59 -21.17 -0.59
CA ARG A 665 28.95 -20.67 -0.81
C ARG A 665 29.62 -21.47 -1.92
N LEU A 666 30.49 -20.80 -2.68
CA LEU A 666 31.30 -21.40 -3.72
C LEU A 666 32.60 -21.91 -3.10
N ARG A 667 32.88 -23.21 -3.22
CA ARG A 667 34.17 -23.79 -2.82
C ARG A 667 35.21 -23.57 -3.93
N GLU A 668 36.37 -22.99 -3.59
CA GLU A 668 37.40 -22.66 -4.59
C GLU A 668 37.97 -23.91 -5.29
N ASP A 669 38.24 -24.98 -4.55
CA ASP A 669 38.98 -26.17 -5.02
C ASP A 669 38.31 -26.88 -6.21
N ASP A 670 36.98 -26.97 -6.22
CA ASP A 670 36.22 -27.71 -7.23
C ASP A 670 35.08 -26.90 -7.88
N GLN A 671 35.00 -25.60 -7.56
CA GLN A 671 33.93 -24.70 -8.02
C GLN A 671 32.52 -25.25 -7.75
N LYS A 672 32.35 -26.08 -6.71
CA LYS A 672 31.02 -26.58 -6.34
C LYS A 672 30.33 -25.65 -5.35
N LEU A 673 29.03 -25.53 -5.55
CA LEU A 673 28.15 -24.88 -4.59
C LEU A 673 27.89 -25.83 -3.42
N ILE A 674 28.12 -25.34 -2.22
CA ILE A 674 27.76 -26.03 -0.98
C ILE A 674 26.81 -25.14 -0.17
N PRO A 675 25.83 -25.72 0.53
CA PRO A 675 24.97 -24.94 1.42
C PRO A 675 25.79 -24.11 2.41
N ILE A 676 25.29 -22.91 2.71
CA ILE A 676 25.76 -22.14 3.84
C ILE A 676 25.38 -22.96 5.09
N GLY A 677 26.36 -23.64 5.66
CA GLY A 677 26.17 -24.47 6.85
C GLY A 677 26.02 -23.62 8.11
N GLU A 678 26.22 -24.23 9.28
CA GLU A 678 26.20 -23.52 10.57
C GLU A 678 27.36 -22.51 10.72
N GLU A 679 28.49 -22.75 10.04
CA GLU A 679 29.64 -21.84 10.02
C GLU A 679 29.42 -20.70 9.00
N MET A 680 28.71 -19.66 9.44
CA MET A 680 28.52 -18.44 8.67
C MET A 680 29.80 -17.59 8.66
N PRO A 681 30.16 -16.96 7.53
CA PRO A 681 31.33 -16.08 7.48
C PRO A 681 31.19 -14.90 8.46
N GLU A 682 32.13 -14.76 9.39
CA GLU A 682 32.14 -13.67 10.39
C GLU A 682 32.53 -12.31 9.79
N SER A 683 33.09 -12.28 8.57
CA SER A 683 33.56 -11.04 7.94
C SER A 683 32.42 -10.13 7.50
N LEU A 684 31.27 -10.69 7.14
CA LEU A 684 30.13 -9.96 6.60
C LEU A 684 29.26 -9.44 7.75
N ILE A 685 28.98 -8.14 7.77
CA ILE A 685 28.00 -7.54 8.70
C ILE A 685 26.60 -7.88 8.16
N PRO A 686 25.83 -8.75 8.82
CA PRO A 686 24.53 -9.14 8.31
C PRO A 686 23.56 -7.97 8.40
N GLY A 687 22.68 -7.87 7.42
CA GLY A 687 21.54 -6.95 7.47
C GLY A 687 20.64 -7.25 8.67
N PHE A 688 19.74 -6.32 9.00
CA PHE A 688 18.91 -6.41 10.21
C PHE A 688 18.15 -7.74 10.29
N ASP A 689 18.00 -8.29 11.49
CA ASP A 689 17.24 -9.51 11.72
C ASP A 689 15.79 -9.19 12.09
N PRO A 690 14.80 -9.54 11.26
CA PRO A 690 13.39 -9.31 11.58
C PRO A 690 12.89 -10.18 12.75
N ARG A 691 13.61 -11.24 13.12
CA ARG A 691 13.26 -12.15 14.24
C ARG A 691 13.96 -11.76 15.54
N ALA A 692 14.99 -10.93 15.50
CA ALA A 692 15.69 -10.52 16.70
C ALA A 692 14.81 -9.62 17.57
N ALA A 693 15.00 -9.72 18.90
CA ALA A 693 14.35 -8.82 19.83
C ALA A 693 14.76 -7.37 19.54
N LEU A 694 13.77 -6.48 19.43
CA LEU A 694 14.01 -5.07 19.17
C LEU A 694 14.66 -4.42 20.39
N LYS A 695 15.73 -3.64 20.14
CA LYS A 695 16.41 -2.87 21.19
C LYS A 695 15.55 -1.71 21.72
N GLN A 696 14.57 -1.28 20.94
CA GLN A 696 13.66 -0.17 21.25
C GLN A 696 12.22 -0.67 21.21
N ARG A 697 11.34 0.02 21.95
CA ARG A 697 9.90 -0.23 21.89
C ARG A 697 9.37 0.06 20.48
N LEU A 698 8.53 -0.84 19.96
CA LEU A 698 7.75 -0.60 18.73
C LEU A 698 6.88 0.65 18.86
N LEU A 699 6.88 1.47 17.81
CA LEU A 699 6.00 2.62 17.73
C LEU A 699 4.56 2.15 17.55
N ASN A 700 3.63 2.75 18.28
CA ASN A 700 2.21 2.45 18.13
C ASN A 700 1.62 3.23 16.95
N GLY A 701 1.17 2.53 15.92
CA GLY A 701 0.56 3.11 14.72
C GLY A 701 -0.97 3.23 14.81
N LEU A 702 -1.50 4.31 14.25
CA LEU A 702 -2.91 4.52 13.93
C LEU A 702 -3.06 4.60 12.40
N ASP A 703 -3.69 3.59 11.80
CA ASP A 703 -3.91 3.49 10.36
C ASP A 703 -5.29 4.02 9.97
N LEU A 704 -5.33 5.24 9.44
CA LEU A 704 -6.55 5.94 9.00
C LEU A 704 -6.91 5.55 7.58
N PHE A 705 -8.18 5.24 7.33
CA PHE A 705 -8.66 4.78 6.03
C PHE A 705 -7.87 3.54 5.58
N CYS A 706 -7.77 2.57 6.49
CA CYS A 706 -6.80 1.48 6.39
C CYS A 706 -7.06 0.53 5.20
N GLY A 707 -8.27 0.56 4.62
CA GLY A 707 -8.67 -0.36 3.57
C GLY A 707 -8.48 -1.80 4.01
N GLY A 708 -8.09 -2.68 3.07
CA GLY A 708 -7.71 -4.05 3.40
C GLY A 708 -6.35 -4.20 4.11
N GLY A 709 -5.64 -3.09 4.40
CA GLY A 709 -4.43 -3.07 5.21
C GLY A 709 -3.09 -3.08 4.47
N ASN A 710 -3.07 -2.99 3.13
CA ASN A 710 -1.82 -3.08 2.35
C ASN A 710 -0.78 -2.03 2.74
N PHE A 711 -1.20 -0.78 2.99
CA PHE A 711 -0.28 0.31 3.32
C PHE A 711 0.27 0.16 4.73
N GLY A 712 -0.60 0.04 5.75
CA GLY A 712 -0.20 -0.21 7.13
C GLY A 712 0.67 -1.46 7.28
N ARG A 713 0.35 -2.55 6.55
CA ARG A 713 1.14 -3.78 6.56
C ARG A 713 2.55 -3.59 6.00
N GLY A 714 2.68 -2.83 4.90
CA GLY A 714 4.00 -2.49 4.36
C GLY A 714 4.89 -1.77 5.37
N LEU A 715 4.29 -0.90 6.19
CA LEU A 715 5.00 -0.20 7.28
C LEU A 715 5.39 -1.13 8.43
N GLU A 716 4.51 -2.05 8.84
CA GLU A 716 4.81 -3.07 9.85
C GLU A 716 5.93 -4.03 9.42
N GLU A 717 5.98 -4.37 8.13
CA GLU A 717 7.06 -5.20 7.57
C GLU A 717 8.43 -4.50 7.62
N GLY A 718 8.46 -3.16 7.76
CA GLY A 718 9.68 -2.41 8.06
C GLY A 718 10.20 -2.59 9.49
N GLY A 719 9.41 -3.19 10.40
CA GLY A 719 9.84 -3.59 11.75
C GLY A 719 9.90 -2.47 12.80
N ALA A 720 9.58 -1.22 12.44
CA ALA A 720 9.67 -0.08 13.35
C ALA A 720 8.37 0.22 14.12
N LEU A 721 7.22 -0.29 13.64
CA LEU A 721 5.91 0.01 14.21
C LEU A 721 4.97 -1.19 14.18
N HIS A 722 3.93 -1.12 15.00
CA HIS A 722 2.77 -2.01 14.97
C HIS A 722 1.50 -1.17 14.94
N ASN A 723 0.59 -1.40 13.99
CA ASN A 723 -0.68 -0.67 13.93
C ASN A 723 -1.62 -1.19 15.02
N ARG A 724 -1.63 -0.50 16.16
CA ARG A 724 -2.52 -0.84 17.29
C ARG A 724 -3.96 -0.44 17.04
N TRP A 725 -4.18 0.51 16.13
CA TRP A 725 -5.51 0.98 15.76
C TRP A 725 -5.63 1.09 14.25
N ALA A 726 -6.77 0.66 13.72
CA ALA A 726 -7.11 0.77 12.32
C ALA A 726 -8.57 1.22 12.19
N VAL A 727 -8.87 2.11 11.25
CA VAL A 727 -10.23 2.61 11.04
C VAL A 727 -10.62 2.60 9.57
N ASP A 728 -11.76 2.01 9.28
CA ASP A 728 -12.38 2.02 7.96
C ASP A 728 -13.90 1.86 8.05
N LEU A 729 -14.60 2.37 7.03
CA LEU A 729 -16.05 2.35 6.92
C LEU A 729 -16.55 1.20 6.04
N PHE A 730 -15.70 0.59 5.21
CA PHE A 730 -16.11 -0.43 4.25
C PHE A 730 -15.97 -1.84 4.82
N SER A 731 -17.08 -2.57 4.95
CA SER A 731 -17.13 -3.91 5.56
C SER A 731 -16.12 -4.89 4.96
N ALA A 732 -16.03 -4.98 3.62
CA ALA A 732 -15.11 -5.92 2.99
C ALA A 732 -13.63 -5.57 3.26
N ALA A 733 -13.31 -4.28 3.37
CA ALA A 733 -11.97 -3.81 3.72
C ALA A 733 -11.63 -4.21 5.17
N VAL A 734 -12.52 -3.91 6.11
CA VAL A 734 -12.39 -4.27 7.54
C VAL A 734 -12.20 -5.77 7.73
N GLN A 735 -13.01 -6.59 7.07
CA GLN A 735 -12.89 -8.06 7.16
C GLN A 735 -11.58 -8.56 6.55
N THR A 736 -11.16 -7.98 5.43
CA THR A 736 -9.86 -8.31 4.81
C THR A 736 -8.70 -7.92 5.71
N TYR A 737 -8.76 -6.74 6.34
CA TYR A 737 -7.76 -6.26 7.30
C TYR A 737 -7.67 -7.24 8.47
N SER A 738 -8.81 -7.57 9.08
CA SER A 738 -8.89 -8.50 10.21
C SER A 738 -8.33 -9.87 9.88
N ALA A 739 -8.72 -10.47 8.75
CA ALA A 739 -8.25 -11.80 8.35
C ALA A 739 -6.72 -11.88 8.17
N ASN A 740 -6.05 -10.73 7.96
CA ASN A 740 -4.61 -10.64 7.74
C ASN A 740 -3.80 -10.18 8.96
N LEU A 741 -4.46 -9.94 10.10
CA LEU A 741 -3.76 -9.66 11.35
C LEU A 741 -2.90 -10.86 11.77
N LYS A 742 -1.66 -10.59 12.18
CA LYS A 742 -0.81 -11.63 12.79
C LYS A 742 -1.38 -12.06 14.14
N ASP A 743 -1.90 -11.10 14.89
CA ASP A 743 -2.45 -11.26 16.23
C ASP A 743 -3.66 -10.32 16.36
N SER A 744 -4.86 -10.90 16.45
CA SER A 744 -6.12 -10.15 16.51
C SER A 744 -6.25 -9.31 17.78
N GLU A 745 -5.57 -9.68 18.87
CA GLU A 745 -5.67 -8.99 20.15
C GLU A 745 -4.79 -7.73 20.21
N LYS A 746 -3.81 -7.62 19.32
CA LYS A 746 -2.87 -6.47 19.29
C LYS A 746 -3.35 -5.29 18.46
N THR A 747 -4.44 -5.44 17.70
CA THR A 747 -4.95 -4.37 16.82
C THR A 747 -6.44 -4.18 17.04
N ASN A 748 -6.82 -2.98 17.49
CA ASN A 748 -8.20 -2.58 17.67
C ASN A 748 -8.72 -1.98 16.37
N ILE A 749 -9.64 -2.69 15.71
CA ILE A 749 -10.28 -2.21 14.48
C ILE A 749 -11.55 -1.43 14.84
N PHE A 750 -11.62 -0.17 14.43
CA PHE A 750 -12.84 0.63 14.49
C PHE A 750 -13.57 0.53 13.15
N PHE A 751 -14.60 -0.30 13.09
CA PHE A 751 -15.46 -0.41 11.90
C PHE A 751 -16.50 0.71 11.91
N GLY A 752 -16.20 1.84 11.27
CA GLY A 752 -17.05 3.03 11.26
C GLY A 752 -16.39 4.26 10.65
N SER A 753 -17.04 5.40 10.77
CA SER A 753 -16.50 6.68 10.26
C SER A 753 -15.37 7.20 11.13
N VAL A 754 -14.34 7.74 10.48
CA VAL A 754 -13.26 8.48 11.15
C VAL A 754 -13.80 9.69 11.93
N ASN A 755 -14.89 10.32 11.48
CA ASN A 755 -15.47 11.46 12.18
C ASN A 755 -16.11 11.03 13.51
N ASP A 756 -16.80 9.89 13.53
CA ASP A 756 -17.38 9.33 14.76
C ASP A 756 -16.30 8.88 15.73
N MET A 757 -15.25 8.22 15.24
CA MET A 757 -14.09 7.84 16.06
C MET A 757 -13.42 9.07 16.68
N LEU A 758 -13.18 10.12 15.90
CA LEU A 758 -12.54 11.35 16.39
C LEU A 758 -13.42 12.07 17.41
N ALA A 759 -14.74 12.15 17.19
CA ALA A 759 -15.68 12.72 18.15
C ALA A 759 -15.66 11.95 19.49
N GLN A 760 -15.64 10.62 19.45
CA GLN A 760 -15.50 9.79 20.65
C GLN A 760 -14.16 10.05 21.36
N ALA A 761 -13.06 10.21 20.61
CA ALA A 761 -11.75 10.51 21.18
C ALA A 761 -11.69 11.90 21.84
N PHE A 762 -12.32 12.91 21.22
CA PHE A 762 -12.42 14.27 21.78
C PHE A 762 -13.16 14.30 23.11
N ASP A 763 -14.14 13.42 23.29
CA ASP A 763 -14.89 13.24 24.54
C ASP A 763 -14.21 12.29 25.55
N GLY A 764 -13.00 11.80 25.27
CA GLY A 764 -12.26 10.92 26.17
C GLY A 764 -12.66 9.45 26.11
N ASN A 765 -13.19 9.00 24.97
CA ASN A 765 -13.66 7.64 24.73
C ASN A 765 -14.66 7.13 25.80
N PRO A 766 -15.77 7.85 26.07
CA PRO A 766 -16.70 7.52 27.15
C PRO A 766 -17.40 6.16 26.92
N GLN A 767 -17.52 5.73 25.67
CA GLN A 767 -18.12 4.44 25.29
C GLN A 767 -17.13 3.27 25.37
N LYS A 768 -15.86 3.49 25.78
CA LYS A 768 -14.82 2.47 25.91
C LYS A 768 -14.61 1.63 24.64
N LEU A 769 -14.61 2.27 23.47
CA LEU A 769 -14.55 1.65 22.14
C LEU A 769 -13.12 1.19 21.74
N LYS A 770 -12.21 1.01 22.71
CA LYS A 770 -10.79 0.69 22.48
C LYS A 770 -10.06 1.60 21.46
N ILE A 771 -10.48 2.85 21.33
CA ILE A 771 -9.82 3.89 20.52
C ILE A 771 -8.70 4.57 21.34
N PRO A 772 -7.66 5.14 20.69
CA PRO A 772 -6.55 5.76 21.39
C PRO A 772 -6.91 7.13 21.97
N LEU A 773 -6.12 7.58 22.94
CA LEU A 773 -6.11 8.94 23.46
C LEU A 773 -4.78 9.65 23.12
N PRO A 774 -4.69 10.98 23.28
CA PRO A 774 -3.43 11.70 23.13
C PRO A 774 -2.32 11.08 24.00
N GLY A 775 -1.14 10.85 23.41
CA GLY A 775 -0.02 10.15 24.04
C GLY A 775 0.10 8.66 23.66
N ASP A 776 -0.99 8.04 23.20
CA ASP A 776 -0.98 6.61 22.82
C ASP A 776 -0.39 6.35 21.41
N VAL A 777 -0.56 7.32 20.52
CA VAL A 777 -0.24 7.22 19.08
C VAL A 777 1.14 7.81 18.79
N ASP A 778 2.10 6.95 18.43
CA ASP A 778 3.43 7.38 18.02
C ASP A 778 3.48 7.70 16.51
N VAL A 779 2.68 7.02 15.68
CA VAL A 779 2.68 7.17 14.21
C VAL A 779 1.25 7.24 13.66
N ILE A 780 1.01 8.15 12.72
CA ILE A 780 -0.22 8.14 11.91
C ILE A 780 0.12 7.77 10.46
N SER A 781 -0.55 6.75 9.93
CA SER A 781 -0.57 6.46 8.49
C SER A 781 -1.96 6.66 7.93
N GLY A 782 -2.08 6.99 6.64
CA GLY A 782 -3.38 6.92 5.98
C GLY A 782 -3.41 7.38 4.54
N GLY A 783 -4.40 6.87 3.80
CA GLY A 783 -4.68 7.23 2.41
C GLY A 783 -6.08 7.82 2.28
N SER A 784 -6.26 9.09 2.63
CA SER A 784 -7.59 9.73 2.63
C SER A 784 -8.29 9.63 1.25
N PRO A 785 -9.63 9.46 1.19
CA PRO A 785 -10.34 9.21 -0.07
C PRO A 785 -10.04 10.22 -1.17
N CYS A 786 -9.55 9.73 -2.31
CA CYS A 786 -9.05 10.59 -3.39
C CYS A 786 -10.07 10.88 -4.50
N GLN A 787 -11.33 10.40 -4.37
CA GLN A 787 -12.32 10.48 -5.45
C GLN A 787 -12.59 11.93 -5.88
N GLY A 788 -12.70 12.87 -4.94
CA GLY A 788 -12.89 14.29 -5.29
C GLY A 788 -11.73 14.93 -6.06
N PHE A 789 -10.56 14.29 -6.07
CA PHE A 789 -9.34 14.76 -6.73
C PHE A 789 -9.01 13.98 -8.02
N SER A 790 -9.73 12.90 -8.32
CA SER A 790 -9.43 12.06 -9.49
C SER A 790 -9.71 12.77 -10.82
N LYS A 791 -8.86 12.56 -11.82
CA LYS A 791 -9.10 13.04 -13.19
C LYS A 791 -10.34 12.39 -13.84
N MET A 792 -10.71 11.18 -13.39
CA MET A 792 -11.86 10.43 -13.93
C MET A 792 -13.21 10.92 -13.40
N ASN A 793 -13.23 11.74 -12.34
CA ASN A 793 -14.47 12.28 -11.81
C ASN A 793 -14.86 13.56 -12.56
N ALA A 794 -15.87 13.45 -13.42
CA ALA A 794 -16.41 14.57 -14.19
C ALA A 794 -17.07 15.64 -13.30
N ASN A 795 -17.66 15.24 -12.17
CA ASN A 795 -18.40 16.15 -11.27
C ASN A 795 -17.65 16.39 -9.95
N LYS A 796 -16.51 17.09 -10.01
CA LYS A 796 -15.67 17.40 -8.83
C LYS A 796 -16.33 18.35 -7.83
N SER A 797 -17.40 19.03 -8.23
CA SER A 797 -18.15 19.98 -7.41
C SER A 797 -19.36 19.36 -6.70
N SER A 798 -19.63 18.06 -6.89
CA SER A 798 -20.73 17.39 -6.19
C SER A 798 -20.52 17.43 -4.68
N GLU A 799 -21.62 17.43 -3.92
CA GLU A 799 -21.54 17.44 -2.46
C GLU A 799 -20.76 16.24 -1.92
N GLN A 800 -20.93 15.05 -2.50
CA GLN A 800 -20.16 13.86 -2.15
C GLN A 800 -18.66 14.03 -2.43
N SER A 801 -18.30 14.68 -3.55
CA SER A 801 -16.90 15.00 -3.87
C SER A 801 -16.32 15.96 -2.84
N LEU A 802 -17.06 17.00 -2.44
CA LEU A 802 -16.64 17.96 -1.42
C LEU A 802 -16.50 17.31 -0.03
N ARG A 803 -17.42 16.41 0.35
CA ARG A 803 -17.33 15.59 1.57
C ARG A 803 -16.08 14.69 1.56
N ASN A 804 -15.78 14.07 0.42
CA ASN A 804 -14.55 13.27 0.31
C ASN A 804 -13.28 14.14 0.43
N GLN A 805 -13.30 15.36 -0.14
CA GLN A 805 -12.18 16.31 -0.03
C GLN A 805 -12.01 16.82 1.41
N SER A 806 -13.10 17.03 2.15
CA SER A 806 -13.04 17.52 3.54
C SER A 806 -12.42 16.51 4.50
N LEU A 807 -12.38 15.20 4.17
CA LEU A 807 -11.69 14.19 4.97
C LEU A 807 -10.19 14.44 5.11
N VAL A 808 -9.57 15.22 4.22
CA VAL A 808 -8.19 15.68 4.39
C VAL A 808 -8.05 16.60 5.61
N ALA A 809 -9.07 17.44 5.88
CA ALA A 809 -9.11 18.24 7.10
C ALA A 809 -9.32 17.35 8.33
N SER A 810 -10.06 16.24 8.23
CA SER A 810 -10.12 15.24 9.31
C SER A 810 -8.74 14.68 9.63
N VAL A 811 -7.94 14.29 8.62
CA VAL A 811 -6.54 13.85 8.83
C VAL A 811 -5.72 14.91 9.57
N ALA A 812 -5.81 16.17 9.14
CA ALA A 812 -5.12 17.27 9.83
C ALA A 812 -5.59 17.39 11.30
N ALA A 813 -6.87 17.14 11.59
CA ALA A 813 -7.42 17.16 12.95
C ALA A 813 -6.92 15.99 13.80
N TYR A 814 -6.76 14.79 13.22
CA TYR A 814 -6.10 13.66 13.88
C TYR A 814 -4.64 13.98 14.22
N ILE A 815 -3.88 14.58 13.30
CA ILE A 815 -2.49 15.01 13.54
C ILE A 815 -2.45 16.07 14.64
N ASP A 816 -3.37 17.04 14.58
CA ASP A 816 -3.44 18.10 15.59
C ASP A 816 -3.78 17.55 16.98
N PHE A 817 -4.75 16.65 17.05
CA PHE A 817 -5.24 16.05 18.27
C PHE A 817 -4.21 15.11 18.91
N TYR A 818 -3.69 14.13 18.16
CA TYR A 818 -2.80 13.10 18.71
C TYR A 818 -1.33 13.54 18.81
N ARG A 819 -0.88 14.54 18.05
CA ARG A 819 0.53 14.99 18.01
C ARG A 819 1.53 13.82 17.87
N PRO A 820 1.40 12.92 16.87
CA PRO A 820 2.28 11.75 16.73
C PRO A 820 3.75 12.17 16.49
N LYS A 821 4.70 11.28 16.77
CA LYS A 821 6.13 11.50 16.46
C LYS A 821 6.39 11.49 14.97
N TYR A 822 5.69 10.63 14.24
CA TYR A 822 5.84 10.49 12.79
C TYR A 822 4.48 10.40 12.10
N GLY A 823 4.45 10.68 10.81
CA GLY A 823 3.36 10.22 9.99
C GLY A 823 3.70 10.16 8.51
N LEU A 824 2.94 9.31 7.82
CA LEU A 824 3.10 9.06 6.40
C LEU A 824 1.73 8.97 5.74
N LEU A 825 1.41 9.98 4.92
CA LEU A 825 0.13 10.07 4.23
C LEU A 825 0.33 9.76 2.75
N GLU A 826 -0.46 8.84 2.19
CA GLU A 826 -0.44 8.50 0.76
C GLU A 826 -1.57 9.23 0.03
N ASN A 827 -1.30 9.68 -1.20
CA ASN A 827 -2.38 10.07 -2.11
C ASN A 827 -1.99 9.96 -3.60
N VAL A 828 -2.98 10.16 -4.46
CA VAL A 828 -2.81 10.22 -5.92
C VAL A 828 -2.14 11.51 -6.37
N LEU A 829 -1.38 11.45 -7.47
CA LEU A 829 -0.70 12.63 -8.02
C LEU A 829 -1.65 13.75 -8.46
N SER A 830 -2.91 13.43 -8.78
CA SER A 830 -3.88 14.46 -9.15
C SER A 830 -4.40 15.28 -7.97
N MET A 831 -4.03 14.92 -6.73
CA MET A 831 -4.27 15.75 -5.55
C MET A 831 -3.49 17.06 -5.64
N ALA A 832 -2.30 17.04 -6.24
CA ALA A 832 -1.51 18.21 -6.58
C ALA A 832 -2.10 18.92 -7.80
N ARG A 833 -2.80 20.05 -7.61
CA ARG A 833 -3.35 20.83 -8.73
C ARG A 833 -2.24 21.62 -9.44
N LYS A 834 -2.21 21.55 -10.79
CA LYS A 834 -1.34 22.36 -11.66
C LYS A 834 -2.15 23.48 -12.33
N GLY A 835 -1.62 24.70 -12.37
CA GLY A 835 -2.18 25.81 -13.17
C GLY A 835 -3.18 26.73 -12.45
N LEU A 836 -4.36 26.94 -13.05
CA LEU A 836 -5.44 27.81 -12.54
C LEU A 836 -6.20 27.11 -11.39
N GLY A 837 -6.65 27.87 -10.36
CA GLY A 837 -7.40 27.33 -9.20
C GLY A 837 -6.52 26.71 -8.10
N ARG A 838 -5.27 27.18 -7.95
CA ARG A 838 -4.29 26.74 -6.94
C ARG A 838 -4.51 27.31 -5.54
N ASP A 839 -5.35 28.32 -5.41
CA ASP A 839 -5.86 28.88 -4.17
C ASP A 839 -6.86 27.95 -3.44
N GLU A 840 -7.17 26.79 -4.03
CA GLU A 840 -7.99 25.72 -3.46
C GLU A 840 -7.27 24.36 -3.45
N ASP A 841 -5.93 24.35 -3.44
CA ASP A 841 -5.17 23.10 -3.41
C ASP A 841 -5.16 22.48 -2.01
N VAL A 842 -5.89 21.37 -1.86
CA VAL A 842 -6.10 20.73 -0.55
C VAL A 842 -4.81 20.14 0.02
N LEU A 843 -3.90 19.66 -0.85
CA LEU A 843 -2.62 19.12 -0.43
C LEU A 843 -1.70 20.22 0.12
N SER A 844 -1.54 21.33 -0.60
CA SER A 844 -0.78 22.47 -0.09
C SER A 844 -1.38 22.99 1.21
N GLN A 845 -2.71 23.05 1.34
CA GLN A 845 -3.34 23.50 2.60
C GLN A 845 -3.06 22.54 3.76
N LEU A 846 -3.02 21.23 3.51
CA LEU A 846 -2.61 20.22 4.49
C LEU A 846 -1.15 20.41 4.90
N ILE A 847 -0.24 20.61 3.95
CA ILE A 847 1.18 20.88 4.23
C ILE A 847 1.30 22.11 5.13
N CYS A 848 0.59 23.21 4.82
CA CYS A 848 0.61 24.41 5.66
C CYS A 848 0.06 24.17 7.05
N ALA A 849 -1.01 23.37 7.19
CA ALA A 849 -1.53 23.01 8.48
C ALA A 849 -0.49 22.20 9.29
N ILE A 850 0.19 21.22 8.68
CA ILE A 850 1.19 20.39 9.36
C ILE A 850 2.45 21.20 9.72
N VAL A 851 2.98 22.00 8.78
CA VAL A 851 4.12 22.91 9.03
C VAL A 851 3.78 23.92 10.10
N GLY A 852 2.59 24.53 10.04
CA GLY A 852 2.10 25.43 11.09
C GLY A 852 2.00 24.76 12.45
N LEU A 853 1.82 23.45 12.56
CA LEU A 853 1.90 22.78 13.86
C LEU A 853 3.33 22.70 14.40
N GLY A 854 4.36 22.89 13.56
CA GLY A 854 5.78 22.80 13.89
C GLY A 854 6.45 21.53 13.37
N TYR A 855 5.71 20.67 12.67
CA TYR A 855 6.28 19.43 12.12
C TYR A 855 7.31 19.70 11.03
N GLN A 856 8.30 18.82 10.97
CA GLN A 856 9.22 18.69 9.85
C GLN A 856 8.50 17.93 8.75
N VAL A 857 8.49 18.43 7.52
CA VAL A 857 7.69 17.87 6.42
C VAL A 857 8.54 17.66 5.19
N GLN A 858 8.36 16.52 4.53
CA GLN A 858 8.98 16.16 3.26
C GLN A 858 7.95 15.51 2.34
N LEU A 859 8.12 15.68 1.03
CA LEU A 859 7.30 15.04 0.01
C LEU A 859 8.12 14.00 -0.73
N PHE A 860 7.60 12.78 -0.85
CA PHE A 860 8.19 11.73 -1.66
C PHE A 860 7.29 11.42 -2.85
N LEU A 861 7.89 11.37 -4.04
CA LEU A 861 7.22 10.92 -5.26
C LEU A 861 7.73 9.51 -5.56
N LEU A 862 6.92 8.50 -5.26
CA LEU A 862 7.31 7.11 -5.39
C LEU A 862 6.47 6.41 -6.45
N ASP A 863 7.09 5.55 -7.23
CA ASP A 863 6.42 4.67 -8.18
C ASP A 863 6.61 3.21 -7.78
N SER A 864 5.54 2.42 -7.79
CA SER A 864 5.61 1.01 -7.36
C SER A 864 6.56 0.15 -8.19
N TRP A 865 6.87 0.55 -9.43
CA TRP A 865 7.77 -0.18 -10.32
C TRP A 865 9.18 -0.21 -9.73
N SER A 866 9.70 0.93 -9.30
CA SER A 866 11.02 1.05 -8.66
C SER A 866 11.17 0.28 -7.34
N PHE A 867 10.08 -0.29 -6.82
CA PHE A 867 10.05 -1.10 -5.59
C PHE A 867 9.66 -2.57 -5.82
N GLY A 868 9.68 -3.05 -7.07
CA GLY A 868 9.54 -4.47 -7.41
C GLY A 868 8.12 -4.90 -7.82
N SER A 869 7.20 -3.95 -8.02
CA SER A 869 5.86 -4.26 -8.54
C SER A 869 5.84 -4.22 -10.07
N SER A 870 5.19 -5.19 -10.72
CA SER A 870 4.90 -5.19 -12.16
C SER A 870 3.77 -4.22 -12.55
N GLN A 871 3.67 -3.10 -11.84
CA GLN A 871 2.65 -2.07 -12.02
C GLN A 871 3.29 -0.68 -12.08
N SER A 872 2.92 0.11 -13.09
CA SER A 872 3.26 1.54 -13.16
C SER A 872 2.25 2.38 -12.37
N ARG A 873 2.49 2.55 -11.06
CA ARG A 873 1.62 3.32 -10.15
C ARG A 873 2.45 4.31 -9.33
N SER A 874 2.39 5.58 -9.73
CA SER A 874 3.03 6.68 -9.00
C SER A 874 2.10 7.29 -7.95
N ARG A 875 2.65 7.65 -6.80
CA ARG A 875 1.96 8.19 -5.63
C ARG A 875 2.79 9.28 -4.96
N ILE A 876 2.11 10.23 -4.35
CA ILE A 876 2.72 11.24 -3.50
C ILE A 876 2.58 10.80 -2.05
N PHE A 877 3.67 10.93 -1.30
CA PHE A 877 3.71 10.66 0.13
C PHE A 877 4.06 11.95 0.86
N VAL A 878 3.24 12.33 1.84
CA VAL A 878 3.56 13.39 2.79
C VAL A 878 4.15 12.73 4.03
N SER A 879 5.45 12.87 4.19
CA SER A 879 6.19 12.38 5.35
C SER A 879 6.38 13.53 6.33
N PHE A 880 6.10 13.30 7.61
CA PHE A 880 6.38 14.29 8.64
C PHE A 880 6.92 13.68 9.93
N ALA A 881 7.72 14.47 10.65
CA ALA A 881 8.32 14.11 11.92
C ALA A 881 8.21 15.27 12.92
N ALA A 882 7.90 14.95 14.18
CA ALA A 882 7.81 15.91 15.26
C ALA A 882 9.12 16.71 15.41
N PRO A 883 9.08 17.93 15.97
CA PRO A 883 10.30 18.63 16.39
C PRO A 883 11.15 17.73 17.29
N GLY A 884 12.46 17.72 17.07
CA GLY A 884 13.39 16.86 17.82
C GLY A 884 13.49 15.41 17.32
N CYS A 885 12.53 14.91 16.53
CA CYS A 885 12.67 13.62 15.84
C CYS A 885 13.50 13.77 14.56
N ALA A 886 14.24 12.74 14.16
CA ALA A 886 14.92 12.74 12.86
C ALA A 886 13.89 12.56 11.73
N PRO A 887 13.83 13.44 10.71
CA PRO A 887 12.97 13.23 9.55
C PRO A 887 13.29 11.92 8.83
N LEU A 888 12.27 11.26 8.26
CA LEU A 888 12.48 10.08 7.43
C LEU A 888 13.29 10.44 6.18
N GLU A 889 14.21 9.55 5.80
CA GLU A 889 14.92 9.66 4.54
C GLU A 889 14.05 9.17 3.37
N HIS A 890 14.34 9.68 2.17
CA HIS A 890 13.69 9.18 0.97
C HIS A 890 14.09 7.71 0.76
N PRO A 891 13.14 6.79 0.53
CA PRO A 891 13.47 5.39 0.31
C PRO A 891 14.29 5.21 -0.96
N GLN A 892 15.34 4.38 -0.89
CA GLN A 892 16.20 4.08 -2.03
C GLN A 892 15.44 3.23 -3.05
N LEU A 893 15.55 3.58 -4.34
CA LEU A 893 15.00 2.79 -5.42
C LEU A 893 15.74 1.45 -5.50
N SER A 894 14.99 0.36 -5.69
CA SER A 894 15.54 -1.01 -5.68
C SER A 894 15.47 -1.73 -7.02
N HIS A 895 14.59 -1.28 -7.91
CA HIS A 895 14.38 -1.88 -9.22
C HIS A 895 14.47 -0.82 -10.31
N SER A 896 15.02 -1.19 -11.47
CA SER A 896 15.10 -0.31 -12.64
C SER A 896 13.87 -0.44 -13.53
N HIS A 897 13.65 0.58 -14.35
CA HIS A 897 12.66 0.55 -15.42
C HIS A 897 13.26 -0.14 -16.67
N PRO A 898 12.46 -0.81 -17.50
CA PRO A 898 12.91 -1.30 -18.79
C PRO A 898 13.45 -0.17 -19.68
N PRO A 899 14.36 -0.47 -20.61
CA PRO A 899 14.83 0.50 -21.58
C PRO A 899 13.64 1.15 -22.33
N ASN A 900 13.70 2.46 -22.55
CA ASN A 900 12.70 3.27 -23.27
C ASN A 900 11.36 3.55 -22.56
N VAL A 901 11.23 3.27 -21.26
CA VAL A 901 10.08 3.76 -20.48
C VAL A 901 10.31 5.22 -20.09
N GLY A 902 9.48 6.12 -20.62
CA GLY A 902 9.57 7.55 -20.33
C GLY A 902 9.29 7.87 -18.86
N GLU A 903 10.09 8.77 -18.30
CA GLU A 903 9.97 9.22 -16.91
C GLU A 903 8.68 10.00 -16.68
N ARG A 904 8.06 9.82 -15.50
CA ARG A 904 6.90 10.61 -15.08
C ARG A 904 7.33 11.58 -14.00
N GLY A 905 7.18 12.88 -14.24
CA GLY A 905 7.43 13.92 -13.25
C GLY A 905 6.17 14.55 -12.67
N LEU A 906 6.22 14.95 -11.41
CA LEU A 906 5.35 16.00 -10.88
C LEU A 906 5.82 17.33 -11.47
N GLY A 907 5.45 17.64 -12.73
CA GLY A 907 5.66 19.00 -13.25
C GLY A 907 5.15 20.07 -12.26
N LYS A 908 5.90 21.17 -12.12
CA LYS A 908 5.72 22.32 -11.21
C LYS A 908 4.43 22.34 -10.36
N LEU A 909 4.51 21.76 -9.17
CA LEU A 909 3.73 22.22 -8.00
C LEU A 909 4.27 23.60 -7.59
N ALA A 910 3.49 24.42 -6.88
CA ALA A 910 3.78 25.84 -6.64
C ALA A 910 5.24 26.06 -6.17
N ARG A 911 6.07 26.58 -7.10
CA ARG A 911 7.51 26.85 -6.92
C ARG A 911 8.39 25.65 -6.48
N MET A 912 7.93 24.41 -6.67
CA MET A 912 8.82 23.24 -6.56
C MET A 912 9.79 23.23 -7.74
N ALA A 913 11.07 22.92 -7.49
CA ALA A 913 11.94 22.40 -8.54
C ALA A 913 11.28 21.16 -9.16
N ASN A 914 11.66 20.79 -10.38
CA ASN A 914 11.13 19.56 -10.98
C ASN A 914 11.32 18.41 -9.96
N LEU A 915 10.22 17.80 -9.52
CA LEU A 915 10.27 16.50 -8.86
C LEU A 915 10.01 15.47 -9.95
N LEU A 916 11.06 15.08 -10.67
CA LEU A 916 11.00 13.88 -11.50
C LEU A 916 11.13 12.65 -10.59
N VAL A 917 10.46 11.54 -10.97
CA VAL A 917 10.72 10.22 -10.37
C VAL A 917 12.20 9.83 -10.47
N ALA A 918 12.97 10.44 -11.39
CA ALA A 918 14.38 10.16 -11.65
C ALA A 918 15.39 11.14 -11.02
N ASP A 919 14.97 12.26 -10.41
CA ASP A 919 15.91 13.31 -9.94
C ASP A 919 16.76 12.91 -8.71
N PHE A 920 16.74 11.64 -8.32
CA PHE A 920 17.53 11.10 -7.21
C PHE A 920 18.73 10.25 -7.64
N ILE A 921 19.15 10.31 -8.91
CA ILE A 921 20.35 9.58 -9.43
C ILE A 921 21.53 10.49 -9.82
N MET A 922 21.40 11.83 -9.79
CA MET A 922 22.55 12.75 -9.98
C MET A 922 22.44 14.00 -9.09
N PRO A 923 23.55 14.52 -8.54
CA PRO A 923 23.56 15.84 -7.92
C PRO A 923 23.63 16.88 -9.04
N LEU A 924 22.48 17.37 -9.53
CA LEU A 924 22.48 18.45 -10.51
C LEU A 924 21.60 19.62 -10.10
N ARG A 925 22.33 20.70 -9.80
CA ARG A 925 22.03 22.12 -9.98
C ARG A 925 20.87 22.72 -9.17
N SER A 926 21.31 23.42 -8.13
CA SER A 926 20.74 24.60 -7.50
C SER A 926 20.16 25.61 -8.50
N ASP A 927 18.88 25.51 -8.85
CA ASP A 927 18.12 26.58 -9.51
C ASP A 927 16.98 27.10 -8.62
N ILE A 928 17.22 27.20 -7.30
CA ILE A 928 16.40 28.00 -6.38
C ILE A 928 17.29 29.09 -5.74
N VAL A 929 18.07 29.82 -6.54
CA VAL A 929 18.72 31.04 -6.03
C VAL A 929 17.71 32.19 -6.21
N PRO A 930 17.33 32.94 -5.16
CA PRO A 930 16.60 34.19 -5.37
C PRO A 930 17.51 35.20 -6.10
N PRO A 931 16.95 36.13 -6.88
CA PRO A 931 17.52 36.46 -8.17
C PRO A 931 18.61 37.52 -8.03
N LYS A 932 19.85 37.12 -7.74
CA LYS A 932 21.04 37.94 -8.03
C LYS A 932 22.27 37.19 -8.53
N SER A 933 22.25 35.86 -8.60
CA SER A 933 23.26 35.12 -9.36
C SER A 933 22.83 35.09 -10.83
N ARG A 934 23.41 35.98 -11.63
CA ARG A 934 23.40 35.86 -13.10
C ARG A 934 24.11 34.59 -13.54
#